data_AF-A0A5C0E0B2-F1
#
_entry.id   AF-A0A5C0E0B2-F1
#
_cell.length_a   1.000
_cell.length_b   1.000
_cell.length_c   1.000
_cell.angle_alpha   90.00
_cell.angle_beta   90.00
_cell.angle_gamma   90.00
#
_symmetry.space_group_name_H-M   'P 1'
#
loop_
_entity.id
_entity.type
_entity.pdbx_description
1 polymer ?
#
loop_
_entity_poly.entity_id
_entity_poly.type
_entity_poly.pdbx_seq_one_letter_code
_entity_poly.pdbx_strand_id
1 'polypeptide(L)'
;MREIGFVKWFGGYDSTRGRENNFGYIQREDGSQIKVYREQVRCEETCLSEGILVTFNVKINPQTNKAIAKNLNLFKEVGKLKNFCNSTHPNNYWFIDSDYQDNILVHKKEINCSELDLQSGRLVKFELQQDGNECKAINVHLLNKEETDSDIIERCLSHKDPRFCAFGLWGYLNNHSLDEAVSLASQKLNRYALWEKRRFLRDLPEPISLYFEVESLTPVLPDKDQRQLFLQILRDDFTKEIDDSLREDIFNIINKSQNLNSNLCNKVINKLYELYLDAPEHRKKLNQELQIKCLIELISHVQNDSHIKETLLNDLQDILEVSASISLWGVIPNYIILEKQIWTIAPRDRRIGILVSQISNQKDLSHQDKFLEIAKILEESALEEIPSLISIFQDKYWIKSHDAILIFLPSIEQITILVEKFKNNVNDHEFIIARISQLLTENLNNNLLKLLSLLSESVKKCDEILEFLPAHEKVNILLSKLKKEDAVENKDIILKIGNILKTFSIKEQIELIERLPKWLKYQEPILQCFSFLPPDEQVNLIWSLIESDDLSFWRYLSRKAKIMCVYRLEKESKNTSNFLNALNKIIKNYPENDSLVRCVLNIIWVKENQNSANQGFEKVNKLLIDYVIQQAKTSSEAIDIDPLLPLCKPKKVKYCVAKPWARDEDKQLKTNRVSRAYCPRLRTDCDLFDSKKTDTSSYGSSYGARLYADCSQDWRDWSLLELFEIADIVPKIKEMEKPEDYVPKLSGWVNRINEIRLRLKCSVCEDTMPHHPFYATFQAKFRVTVFSCKHGIGHDRNIYLNDCWGCEAIIDSRESKYKSPEKRYYICIHCGSGAQYSNIYTQGDICPKCGTPAMTVSKGNYRYRQCRSCNHQIKLPKDKKITGPQCPQCGKRGMMLTVNEKNQQVRVCRSCGHTN
;
A
#
# COMPACT_ATOMS: atom_id res chain seq x y z
N MET A 1 -67.62 -48.45 -27.54
CA MET A 1 -66.94 -47.45 -26.68
C MET A 1 -65.46 -47.79 -26.67
N ARG A 2 -64.57 -46.80 -26.82
CA ARG A 2 -63.11 -47.02 -26.71
C ARG A 2 -62.77 -47.09 -25.22
N GLU A 3 -62.06 -48.12 -24.81
CA GLU A 3 -61.59 -48.37 -23.45
C GLU A 3 -60.07 -48.61 -23.48
N ILE A 4 -59.43 -48.45 -22.32
CA ILE A 4 -58.04 -48.83 -22.08
C ILE A 4 -57.98 -50.01 -21.12
N GLY A 5 -56.91 -50.79 -21.20
CA GLY A 5 -56.68 -51.92 -20.31
C GLY A 5 -55.29 -52.51 -20.51
N PHE A 6 -54.89 -53.43 -19.62
CA PHE A 6 -53.58 -54.06 -19.65
C PHE A 6 -53.65 -55.45 -20.28
N VAL A 7 -52.70 -55.78 -21.14
CA VAL A 7 -52.58 -57.13 -21.68
C VAL A 7 -52.28 -58.10 -20.53
N LYS A 8 -53.15 -59.09 -20.31
CA LYS A 8 -52.88 -60.15 -19.34
C LYS A 8 -52.03 -61.25 -19.97
N TRP A 9 -52.45 -61.69 -21.15
CA TRP A 9 -51.67 -62.55 -22.03
C TRP A 9 -52.32 -62.55 -23.41
N PHE A 10 -51.51 -62.81 -24.43
CA PHE A 10 -51.98 -62.93 -25.80
C PHE A 10 -51.20 -64.03 -26.53
N GLY A 11 -51.89 -64.96 -27.18
CA GLY A 11 -51.26 -66.05 -27.93
C GLY A 11 -50.72 -67.20 -27.06
N GLY A 12 -49.56 -67.75 -27.44
CA GLY A 12 -48.92 -68.89 -26.78
C GLY A 12 -49.38 -70.26 -27.31
N TYR A 13 -48.49 -71.25 -27.20
CA TYR A 13 -48.75 -72.63 -27.61
C TYR A 13 -49.55 -73.38 -26.55
N ASP A 14 -50.76 -73.82 -26.90
CA ASP A 14 -51.59 -74.66 -26.03
C ASP A 14 -51.14 -76.12 -26.19
N SER A 15 -50.30 -76.60 -25.27
CA SER A 15 -49.78 -77.97 -25.28
C SER A 15 -50.88 -79.04 -25.17
N THR A 16 -52.02 -78.69 -24.57
CA THR A 16 -53.21 -79.55 -24.48
C THR A 16 -53.99 -79.66 -25.78
N ARG A 17 -53.92 -78.64 -26.66
CA ARG A 17 -54.63 -78.62 -27.96
C ARG A 17 -53.72 -78.73 -29.17
N GLY A 18 -52.40 -78.76 -28.98
CA GLY A 18 -51.39 -78.92 -30.02
C GLY A 18 -51.33 -77.76 -31.02
N ARG A 19 -51.84 -76.57 -30.68
CA ARG A 19 -51.91 -75.40 -31.58
C ARG A 19 -51.70 -74.09 -30.84
N GLU A 20 -51.33 -73.04 -31.56
CA GLU A 20 -51.29 -71.68 -31.00
C GLU A 20 -52.70 -71.15 -30.69
N ASN A 21 -52.81 -70.40 -29.60
CA ASN A 21 -54.01 -69.62 -29.31
C ASN A 21 -54.10 -68.43 -30.27
N ASN A 22 -55.27 -68.28 -30.89
CA ASN A 22 -55.60 -67.12 -31.73
C ASN A 22 -56.37 -66.03 -30.96
N PHE A 23 -56.23 -66.01 -29.65
CA PHE A 23 -56.91 -65.08 -28.76
C PHE A 23 -56.05 -64.75 -27.54
N GLY A 24 -56.44 -63.72 -26.81
CA GLY A 24 -55.86 -63.34 -25.53
C GLY A 24 -56.90 -62.69 -24.62
N TYR A 25 -56.44 -62.23 -23.47
CA TYR A 25 -57.26 -61.52 -22.50
C TYR A 25 -56.62 -60.19 -22.11
N ILE A 26 -57.44 -59.15 -22.06
CA ILE A 26 -57.09 -57.83 -21.58
C ILE A 26 -57.77 -57.61 -20.23
N GLN A 27 -57.03 -57.17 -19.23
CA GLN A 27 -57.56 -56.72 -17.95
C GLN A 27 -58.07 -55.29 -18.10
N ARG A 28 -59.36 -55.09 -17.82
CA ARG A 28 -60.02 -53.79 -17.77
C ARG A 28 -59.69 -53.09 -16.45
N GLU A 29 -59.92 -51.79 -16.39
CA GLU A 29 -59.69 -50.98 -15.17
C GLU A 29 -60.44 -51.50 -13.93
N ASP A 30 -61.64 -52.05 -14.13
CA ASP A 30 -62.46 -52.66 -13.06
C ASP A 30 -61.94 -54.04 -12.58
N GLY A 31 -60.80 -54.48 -13.10
CA GLY A 31 -60.20 -55.79 -12.82
C GLY A 31 -60.81 -56.97 -13.59
N SER A 32 -61.91 -56.74 -14.33
CA SER A 32 -62.51 -57.78 -15.18
C SER A 32 -61.65 -58.07 -16.42
N GLN A 33 -61.80 -59.27 -17.00
CA GLN A 33 -61.06 -59.66 -18.20
C GLN A 33 -61.97 -59.70 -19.42
N ILE A 34 -61.51 -59.11 -20.50
CA ILE A 34 -62.18 -59.12 -21.80
C ILE A 34 -61.36 -59.89 -22.83
N LYS A 35 -62.03 -60.76 -23.59
CA LYS A 35 -61.40 -61.58 -24.61
C LYS A 35 -61.16 -60.78 -25.89
N VAL A 36 -59.99 -60.93 -26.48
CA VAL A 36 -59.62 -60.38 -27.80
C VAL A 36 -59.19 -61.50 -28.75
N TYR A 37 -59.56 -61.42 -30.02
CA TYR A 37 -59.14 -62.36 -31.06
C TYR A 37 -58.02 -61.75 -31.93
N ARG A 38 -57.15 -62.58 -32.49
CA ARG A 38 -56.00 -62.18 -33.32
C ARG A 38 -56.37 -61.25 -34.49
N GLU A 39 -57.48 -61.51 -35.16
CA GLU A 39 -58.03 -60.64 -36.22
C GLU A 39 -58.39 -59.21 -35.78
N GLN A 40 -58.50 -58.97 -34.47
CA GLN A 40 -58.81 -57.65 -33.90
C GLN A 40 -57.56 -56.91 -33.43
N VAL A 41 -56.37 -57.50 -33.51
CA VAL A 41 -55.09 -56.86 -33.17
C VAL A 41 -54.61 -56.01 -34.34
N ARG A 42 -54.24 -54.76 -34.06
CA ARG A 42 -53.80 -53.75 -35.04
C ARG A 42 -52.35 -53.28 -34.83
N CYS A 43 -51.66 -53.83 -33.83
CA CYS A 43 -50.24 -53.64 -33.59
C CYS A 43 -49.46 -54.94 -33.84
N GLU A 44 -48.13 -54.89 -33.77
CA GLU A 44 -47.32 -56.11 -33.82
C GLU A 44 -47.63 -57.02 -32.62
N GLU A 45 -47.84 -58.32 -32.87
CA GLU A 45 -48.19 -59.29 -31.81
C GLU A 45 -47.06 -59.42 -30.77
N THR A 46 -45.81 -59.23 -31.18
CA THR A 46 -44.61 -59.24 -30.31
C THR A 46 -44.64 -58.14 -29.24
N CYS A 47 -45.36 -57.04 -29.48
CA CYS A 47 -45.52 -55.95 -28.51
C CYS A 47 -46.58 -56.25 -27.43
N LEU A 48 -47.43 -57.27 -27.61
CA LEU A 48 -48.49 -57.64 -26.66
C LEU A 48 -47.99 -58.53 -25.52
N SER A 49 -46.94 -58.07 -24.83
CA SER A 49 -46.46 -58.72 -23.61
C SER A 49 -47.35 -58.40 -22.41
N GLU A 50 -47.28 -59.22 -21.36
CA GLU A 50 -48.06 -59.00 -20.13
C GLU A 50 -47.75 -57.61 -19.53
N GLY A 51 -48.81 -56.95 -19.05
CA GLY A 51 -48.75 -55.63 -18.44
C GLY A 51 -48.73 -54.46 -19.44
N ILE A 52 -48.74 -54.68 -20.75
CA ILE A 52 -48.73 -53.57 -21.73
C ILE A 52 -50.10 -52.88 -21.77
N LEU A 53 -50.10 -51.55 -21.70
CA LEU A 53 -51.33 -50.76 -21.82
C LEU A 53 -51.76 -50.67 -23.28
N VAL A 54 -53.01 -51.01 -23.53
CA VAL A 54 -53.60 -51.10 -24.87
C VAL A 54 -54.95 -50.38 -24.91
N THR A 55 -55.34 -49.94 -26.09
CA THR A 55 -56.64 -49.34 -26.37
C THR A 55 -57.45 -50.29 -27.23
N PHE A 56 -58.75 -50.41 -26.96
CA PHE A 56 -59.65 -51.25 -27.74
C PHE A 56 -61.08 -50.73 -27.68
N ASN A 57 -61.90 -51.20 -28.61
CA ASN A 57 -63.33 -50.96 -28.61
C ASN A 57 -64.07 -52.14 -28.00
N VAL A 58 -64.91 -51.89 -27.00
CA VAL A 58 -65.81 -52.90 -26.45
C VAL A 58 -67.01 -53.08 -27.36
N LYS A 59 -67.27 -54.34 -27.75
CA LYS A 59 -68.48 -54.76 -28.45
C LYS A 59 -69.15 -55.90 -27.68
N ILE A 60 -70.42 -55.73 -27.33
CA ILE A 60 -71.23 -56.77 -26.68
C ILE A 60 -71.78 -57.69 -27.78
N ASN A 61 -71.60 -58.99 -27.64
CA ASN A 61 -72.25 -59.96 -28.49
C ASN A 61 -73.72 -60.11 -28.02
N PRO A 62 -74.72 -59.71 -28.83
CA PRO A 62 -76.12 -59.70 -28.39
C PRO A 62 -76.70 -61.09 -28.12
N GLN A 63 -76.11 -62.17 -28.66
CA GLN A 63 -76.60 -63.54 -28.49
C GLN A 63 -76.07 -64.21 -27.21
N THR A 64 -74.85 -63.88 -26.80
CA THR A 64 -74.20 -64.50 -25.62
C THR A 64 -74.11 -63.54 -24.43
N ASN A 65 -74.47 -62.27 -24.65
CA ASN A 65 -74.26 -61.13 -23.75
C ASN A 65 -72.80 -60.99 -23.25
N LYS A 66 -71.83 -61.57 -23.97
CA LYS A 66 -70.41 -61.49 -23.63
C LYS A 66 -69.76 -60.32 -24.37
N ALA A 67 -69.00 -59.52 -23.63
CA ALA A 67 -68.18 -58.46 -24.20
C ALA A 67 -66.91 -59.02 -24.85
N ILE A 68 -66.55 -58.50 -26.02
CA ILE A 68 -65.29 -58.78 -26.72
C ILE A 68 -64.58 -57.46 -27.07
N ALA A 69 -63.27 -57.48 -27.03
CA ALA A 69 -62.43 -56.36 -27.44
C ALA A 69 -62.17 -56.42 -28.95
N LYS A 70 -62.31 -55.27 -29.63
CA LYS A 70 -62.08 -55.07 -31.05
C LYS A 70 -61.10 -53.94 -31.32
N ASN A 71 -60.37 -53.98 -32.43
CA ASN A 71 -59.37 -52.97 -32.81
C ASN A 71 -58.38 -52.67 -31.68
N LEU A 72 -57.79 -53.72 -31.12
CA LEU A 72 -56.76 -53.62 -30.09
C LEU A 72 -55.51 -52.98 -30.70
N ASN A 73 -55.03 -51.90 -30.12
CA ASN A 73 -53.79 -51.24 -30.49
C ASN A 73 -53.01 -50.85 -29.22
N LEU A 74 -51.70 -50.60 -29.36
CA LEU A 74 -50.88 -50.09 -28.25
C LEU A 74 -51.39 -48.72 -27.81
N PHE A 75 -51.45 -48.47 -26.50
CA PHE A 75 -51.68 -47.13 -25.99
C PHE A 75 -50.38 -46.35 -26.11
N LYS A 76 -50.35 -45.41 -27.05
CA LYS A 76 -49.23 -44.50 -27.22
C LYS A 76 -49.51 -43.19 -26.50
N GLU A 77 -48.54 -42.74 -25.72
CA GLU A 77 -48.63 -41.53 -24.91
C GLU A 77 -47.51 -40.56 -25.27
N VAL A 78 -47.71 -39.29 -24.94
CA VAL A 78 -46.71 -38.24 -25.10
C VAL A 78 -46.38 -37.62 -23.75
N GLY A 79 -45.15 -37.18 -23.58
CA GLY A 79 -44.72 -36.63 -22.30
C GLY A 79 -43.41 -35.88 -22.37
N LYS A 80 -43.02 -35.31 -21.23
CA LYS A 80 -41.85 -34.46 -21.06
C LYS A 80 -40.82 -35.18 -20.20
N LEU A 81 -39.60 -35.32 -20.70
CA LEU A 81 -38.49 -35.85 -19.92
C LEU A 81 -38.14 -34.92 -18.74
N LYS A 82 -37.95 -35.48 -17.56
CA LYS A 82 -37.36 -34.86 -16.37
C LYS A 82 -35.93 -35.37 -16.21
N ASN A 83 -34.98 -34.44 -16.03
CA ASN A 83 -33.59 -34.81 -15.76
C ASN A 83 -33.29 -34.73 -14.24
N PHE A 84 -32.58 -35.72 -13.71
CA PHE A 84 -31.96 -35.66 -12.38
C PHE A 84 -30.45 -35.47 -12.56
N CYS A 85 -29.98 -34.23 -12.44
CA CYS A 85 -28.57 -33.99 -12.17
C CYS A 85 -28.35 -34.19 -10.66
N ASN A 86 -27.65 -35.26 -10.28
CA ASN A 86 -26.67 -35.14 -9.20
C ASN A 86 -25.50 -36.08 -9.44
N SER A 87 -24.33 -35.47 -9.32
CA SER A 87 -23.00 -35.98 -9.58
C SER A 87 -22.70 -37.33 -8.93
N THR A 88 -21.94 -38.16 -9.67
CA THR A 88 -21.10 -39.32 -9.29
C THR A 88 -21.52 -40.74 -9.69
N HIS A 89 -22.72 -41.00 -10.22
CA HIS A 89 -23.04 -42.30 -10.86
C HIS A 89 -23.95 -42.18 -12.10
N PRO A 90 -23.74 -42.98 -13.16
CA PRO A 90 -24.61 -43.01 -14.32
C PRO A 90 -25.92 -43.73 -13.94
N ASN A 91 -26.93 -42.99 -13.52
CA ASN A 91 -28.26 -43.55 -13.36
C ASN A 91 -28.80 -43.91 -14.76
N ASN A 92 -28.96 -45.20 -15.04
CA ASN A 92 -29.54 -45.71 -16.30
C ASN A 92 -31.06 -45.48 -16.40
N TYR A 93 -31.61 -44.45 -15.75
CA TYR A 93 -33.05 -44.23 -15.65
C TYR A 93 -33.39 -42.74 -15.76
N TRP A 94 -34.54 -42.44 -16.36
CA TRP A 94 -35.14 -41.11 -16.45
C TRP A 94 -36.59 -41.16 -15.98
N PHE A 95 -37.21 -39.99 -15.86
CA PHE A 95 -38.63 -39.85 -15.55
C PHE A 95 -39.34 -39.05 -16.64
N ILE A 96 -40.60 -39.38 -16.91
CA ILE A 96 -41.44 -38.67 -17.87
C ILE A 96 -42.71 -38.19 -17.15
N ASP A 97 -43.08 -36.93 -17.38
CA ASP A 97 -44.41 -36.43 -17.02
C ASP A 97 -45.32 -36.49 -18.25
N SER A 98 -46.52 -37.07 -18.11
CA SER A 98 -47.56 -37.05 -19.13
C SER A 98 -48.92 -36.71 -18.51
N ASP A 99 -49.92 -36.45 -19.36
CA ASP A 99 -51.30 -36.30 -18.91
C ASP A 99 -51.89 -37.60 -18.31
N TYR A 100 -51.25 -38.76 -18.52
CA TYR A 100 -51.65 -40.04 -17.93
C TYR A 100 -51.13 -40.21 -16.51
N GLN A 101 -49.84 -39.97 -16.27
CA GLN A 101 -49.21 -40.10 -14.96
C GLN A 101 -47.94 -39.23 -14.89
N ASP A 102 -47.69 -38.62 -13.73
CA ASP A 102 -46.43 -37.92 -13.44
C ASP A 102 -45.35 -38.89 -12.94
N ASN A 103 -44.09 -38.57 -13.22
CA ASN A 103 -42.90 -39.35 -12.82
C ASN A 103 -42.93 -40.83 -13.30
N ILE A 104 -43.32 -41.07 -14.54
CA ILE A 104 -43.24 -42.40 -15.17
C ILE A 104 -41.77 -42.77 -15.36
N LEU A 105 -41.33 -43.88 -14.76
CA LEU A 105 -39.94 -44.35 -14.86
C LEU A 105 -39.63 -44.89 -16.26
N VAL A 106 -38.46 -44.55 -16.81
CA VAL A 106 -37.93 -45.16 -18.05
C VAL A 106 -36.49 -45.63 -17.81
N HIS A 107 -36.15 -46.82 -18.29
CA HIS A 107 -34.77 -47.33 -18.27
C HIS A 107 -34.05 -47.04 -19.59
N LYS A 108 -32.71 -46.91 -19.56
CA LYS A 108 -31.86 -46.63 -20.72
C LYS A 108 -32.12 -47.53 -21.92
N LYS A 109 -32.40 -48.81 -21.67
CA LYS A 109 -32.67 -49.81 -22.73
C LYS A 109 -33.94 -49.52 -23.53
N GLU A 110 -34.86 -48.74 -22.97
CA GLU A 110 -36.13 -48.39 -23.58
C GLU A 110 -36.05 -47.08 -24.38
N ILE A 111 -34.89 -46.41 -24.38
CA ILE A 111 -34.68 -45.14 -25.05
C ILE A 111 -34.11 -45.39 -26.45
N ASN A 112 -34.86 -44.96 -27.46
CA ASN A 112 -34.55 -45.13 -28.88
C ASN A 112 -34.15 -43.80 -29.54
N CYS A 113 -33.44 -42.94 -28.81
CA CYS A 113 -32.86 -41.69 -29.34
C CYS A 113 -31.46 -41.44 -28.76
N SER A 114 -30.74 -40.45 -29.29
CA SER A 114 -29.35 -40.20 -28.87
C SER A 114 -29.28 -39.65 -27.45
N GLU A 115 -28.20 -39.96 -26.72
CA GLU A 115 -28.01 -39.43 -25.35
C GLU A 115 -27.94 -37.90 -25.28
N LEU A 116 -27.48 -37.24 -26.35
CA LEU A 116 -27.45 -35.78 -26.46
C LEU A 116 -28.86 -35.17 -26.46
N ASP A 117 -29.85 -35.95 -26.90
CA ASP A 117 -31.25 -35.53 -26.96
C ASP A 117 -32.02 -35.77 -25.66
N LEU A 118 -31.42 -36.44 -24.67
CA LEU A 118 -32.04 -36.77 -23.37
C LEU A 118 -31.93 -35.62 -22.35
N GLN A 119 -32.29 -34.42 -22.79
CA GLN A 119 -32.26 -33.22 -21.95
C GLN A 119 -33.60 -33.00 -21.25
N SER A 120 -33.54 -32.42 -20.04
CA SER A 120 -34.74 -32.03 -19.30
C SER A 120 -35.64 -31.14 -20.16
N GLY A 121 -36.91 -31.49 -20.24
CA GLY A 121 -37.93 -30.75 -20.95
C GLY A 121 -38.13 -31.11 -22.42
N ARG A 122 -37.39 -32.09 -22.92
CA ARG A 122 -37.58 -32.69 -24.25
C ARG A 122 -38.89 -33.48 -24.30
N LEU A 123 -39.56 -33.39 -25.44
CA LEU A 123 -40.84 -34.03 -25.69
C LEU A 123 -40.60 -35.42 -26.27
N VAL A 124 -41.28 -36.42 -25.74
CA VAL A 124 -41.14 -37.82 -26.12
C VAL A 124 -42.49 -38.44 -26.37
N LYS A 125 -42.50 -39.49 -27.19
CA LYS A 125 -43.61 -40.43 -27.36
C LYS A 125 -43.17 -41.81 -26.88
N PHE A 126 -44.07 -42.54 -26.26
CA PHE A 126 -43.75 -43.81 -25.61
C PHE A 126 -44.99 -44.67 -25.42
N GLU A 127 -44.78 -45.90 -25.01
CA GLU A 127 -45.82 -46.86 -24.62
C GLU A 127 -45.71 -47.14 -23.11
N LEU A 128 -46.80 -47.57 -22.49
CA LEU A 128 -46.85 -47.83 -21.05
C LEU A 128 -46.91 -49.32 -20.74
N GLN A 129 -46.09 -49.76 -19.78
CA GLN A 129 -46.13 -51.11 -19.23
C GLN A 129 -46.31 -51.06 -17.71
N GLN A 130 -47.17 -51.91 -17.17
CA GLN A 130 -47.39 -52.09 -15.75
C GLN A 130 -46.16 -52.74 -15.09
N ASP A 131 -45.73 -52.18 -13.95
CA ASP A 131 -44.66 -52.68 -13.10
C ASP A 131 -45.11 -52.59 -11.62
N GLY A 132 -45.65 -53.68 -11.09
CA GLY A 132 -46.31 -53.69 -9.79
C GLY A 132 -47.55 -52.78 -9.76
N ASN A 133 -47.52 -51.76 -8.90
CA ASN A 133 -48.60 -50.77 -8.76
C ASN A 133 -48.38 -49.51 -9.60
N GLU A 134 -47.26 -49.39 -10.31
CA GLU A 134 -46.92 -48.21 -11.12
C GLU A 134 -46.79 -48.59 -12.60
N CYS A 135 -46.75 -47.59 -13.48
CA CYS A 135 -46.41 -47.79 -14.89
C CYS A 135 -45.01 -47.29 -15.18
N LYS A 136 -44.29 -48.01 -16.05
CA LYS A 136 -43.03 -47.57 -16.65
C LYS A 136 -43.24 -47.27 -18.13
N ALA A 137 -42.43 -46.36 -18.66
CA ALA A 137 -42.39 -46.06 -20.08
C ALA A 137 -41.43 -47.00 -20.80
N ILE A 138 -41.89 -47.55 -21.91
CA ILE A 138 -41.14 -48.40 -22.82
C ILE A 138 -41.17 -47.80 -24.23
N ASN A 139 -40.25 -48.24 -25.09
CA ASN A 139 -40.18 -47.80 -26.49
C ASN A 139 -40.23 -46.27 -26.63
N VAL A 140 -39.38 -45.56 -25.90
CA VAL A 140 -39.36 -44.09 -25.82
C VAL A 140 -38.60 -43.51 -27.01
N HIS A 141 -39.30 -42.70 -27.80
CA HIS A 141 -38.74 -41.96 -28.93
C HIS A 141 -38.90 -40.45 -28.73
N LEU A 142 -38.08 -39.64 -29.38
CA LEU A 142 -38.32 -38.21 -29.44
C LEU A 142 -39.60 -37.92 -30.23
N LEU A 143 -40.40 -36.98 -29.73
CA LEU A 143 -41.46 -36.40 -30.52
C LEU A 143 -40.84 -35.44 -31.54
N ASN A 144 -41.05 -35.71 -32.83
CA ASN A 144 -40.49 -34.93 -33.92
C ASN A 144 -41.58 -34.20 -34.71
N LYS A 145 -41.17 -33.30 -35.61
CA LYS A 145 -42.06 -32.50 -36.45
C LYS A 145 -42.68 -33.31 -37.61
N GLU A 146 -42.09 -34.45 -37.95
CA GLU A 146 -42.54 -35.30 -39.07
C GLU A 146 -43.46 -36.43 -38.57
N GLU A 147 -44.14 -36.23 -37.44
CA GLU A 147 -45.03 -37.25 -36.88
C GLU A 147 -46.18 -37.54 -37.86
N THR A 148 -46.39 -38.82 -38.12
CA THR A 148 -47.44 -39.32 -39.03
C THR A 148 -48.45 -40.20 -38.31
N ASP A 149 -48.16 -40.63 -37.08
CA ASP A 149 -49.09 -41.43 -36.28
C ASP A 149 -50.28 -40.59 -35.82
N SER A 150 -51.48 -40.93 -36.30
CA SER A 150 -52.71 -40.20 -36.02
C SER A 150 -53.07 -40.16 -34.53
N ASP A 151 -52.81 -41.25 -33.78
CA ASP A 151 -53.10 -41.30 -32.34
C ASP A 151 -52.15 -40.34 -31.58
N ILE A 152 -50.87 -40.26 -31.96
CA ILE A 152 -49.90 -39.32 -31.38
C ILE A 152 -50.25 -37.87 -31.74
N ILE A 153 -50.60 -37.60 -33.00
CA ILE A 153 -50.99 -36.25 -33.45
C ILE A 153 -52.22 -35.77 -32.68
N GLU A 154 -53.26 -36.61 -32.58
CA GLU A 154 -54.48 -36.28 -31.82
C GLU A 154 -54.15 -36.04 -30.35
N ARG A 155 -53.30 -36.90 -29.76
CA ARG A 155 -52.85 -36.72 -28.38
C ARG A 155 -52.14 -35.39 -28.20
N CYS A 156 -51.21 -35.06 -29.08
CA CYS A 156 -50.50 -33.78 -29.08
C CYS A 156 -51.44 -32.58 -29.18
N LEU A 157 -52.42 -32.62 -30.08
CA LEU A 157 -53.41 -31.54 -30.26
C LEU A 157 -54.34 -31.38 -29.06
N SER A 158 -54.60 -32.46 -28.32
CA SER A 158 -55.45 -32.45 -27.11
C SER A 158 -54.71 -32.10 -25.82
N HIS A 159 -53.38 -32.18 -25.82
CA HIS A 159 -52.54 -32.00 -24.63
C HIS A 159 -52.61 -30.57 -24.06
N LYS A 160 -52.49 -30.45 -22.73
CA LYS A 160 -52.60 -29.16 -22.02
C LYS A 160 -51.43 -28.21 -22.29
N ASP A 161 -50.21 -28.75 -22.34
CA ASP A 161 -49.01 -27.96 -22.64
C ASP A 161 -48.98 -27.56 -24.14
N PRO A 162 -48.92 -26.25 -24.46
CA PRO A 162 -48.98 -25.74 -25.83
C PRO A 162 -47.89 -26.28 -26.76
N ARG A 163 -46.75 -26.71 -26.22
CA ARG A 163 -45.64 -27.24 -27.04
C ARG A 163 -46.04 -28.50 -27.79
N PHE A 164 -46.79 -29.40 -27.15
CA PHE A 164 -47.30 -30.58 -27.82
C PHE A 164 -48.30 -30.21 -28.91
N CYS A 165 -49.19 -29.25 -28.65
CA CYS A 165 -50.13 -28.77 -29.66
C CYS A 165 -49.40 -28.18 -30.88
N ALA A 166 -48.30 -27.44 -30.68
CA ALA A 166 -47.49 -26.89 -31.77
C ALA A 166 -46.80 -27.99 -32.59
N PHE A 167 -46.28 -29.04 -31.94
CA PHE A 167 -45.72 -30.22 -32.62
C PHE A 167 -46.80 -31.02 -33.37
N GLY A 168 -47.99 -31.20 -32.78
CA GLY A 168 -49.12 -31.86 -33.44
C GLY A 168 -49.57 -31.13 -34.70
N LEU A 169 -49.45 -29.80 -34.75
CA LEU A 169 -49.77 -29.02 -35.95
C LEU A 169 -48.82 -29.27 -37.13
N TRP A 170 -47.58 -29.71 -36.90
CA TRP A 170 -46.70 -30.13 -38.00
C TRP A 170 -47.24 -31.38 -38.70
N GLY A 171 -47.60 -32.42 -37.94
CA GLY A 171 -48.22 -33.63 -38.49
C GLY A 171 -49.63 -33.38 -39.04
N TYR A 172 -50.38 -32.44 -38.46
CA TYR A 172 -51.70 -32.04 -38.94
C TYR A 172 -51.63 -31.43 -40.35
N LEU A 173 -50.64 -30.58 -40.62
CA LEU A 173 -50.40 -29.96 -41.94
C LEU A 173 -50.07 -30.98 -43.03
N ASN A 174 -49.49 -32.13 -42.70
CA ASN A 174 -49.19 -33.16 -43.71
C ASN A 174 -50.46 -33.74 -44.34
N ASN A 175 -51.59 -33.68 -43.63
CA ASN A 175 -52.85 -34.30 -44.03
C ASN A 175 -54.00 -33.31 -44.24
N HIS A 176 -53.79 -32.01 -43.97
CA HIS A 176 -54.81 -30.96 -44.04
C HIS A 176 -54.28 -29.70 -44.71
N SER A 177 -55.18 -28.86 -45.21
CA SER A 177 -54.82 -27.56 -45.79
C SER A 177 -54.24 -26.60 -44.75
N LEU A 178 -53.43 -25.64 -45.21
CA LEU A 178 -52.91 -24.57 -44.36
C LEU A 178 -54.03 -23.79 -43.67
N ASP A 179 -55.14 -23.53 -44.36
CA ASP A 179 -56.29 -22.79 -43.82
C ASP A 179 -56.95 -23.55 -42.66
N GLU A 180 -57.10 -24.87 -42.78
CA GLU A 180 -57.62 -25.72 -41.70
C GLU A 180 -56.68 -25.73 -40.50
N ALA A 181 -55.37 -25.82 -40.74
CA ALA A 181 -54.36 -25.80 -39.68
C ALA A 181 -54.27 -24.43 -38.98
N VAL A 182 -54.36 -23.33 -39.74
CA VAL A 182 -54.40 -21.95 -39.21
C VAL A 182 -55.66 -21.72 -38.39
N SER A 183 -56.81 -22.20 -38.86
CA SER A 183 -58.07 -22.12 -38.12
C SER A 183 -57.98 -22.85 -36.78
N LEU A 184 -57.45 -24.08 -36.79
CA LEU A 184 -57.22 -24.86 -35.57
C LEU A 184 -56.21 -24.18 -34.63
N ALA A 185 -55.09 -23.69 -35.17
CA ALA A 185 -54.08 -22.95 -34.41
C ALA A 185 -54.67 -21.69 -33.76
N SER A 186 -55.52 -20.95 -34.48
CA SER A 186 -56.20 -19.75 -33.98
C SER A 186 -57.16 -20.07 -32.83
N GLN A 187 -57.93 -21.15 -32.96
CA GLN A 187 -58.81 -21.62 -31.90
C GLN A 187 -58.04 -21.99 -30.62
N LYS A 188 -56.87 -22.63 -30.77
CA LYS A 188 -55.98 -23.00 -29.65
C LYS A 188 -55.35 -21.77 -29.02
N LEU A 189 -54.80 -20.87 -29.84
CA LEU A 189 -54.16 -19.63 -29.40
C LEU A 189 -55.10 -18.75 -28.56
N ASN A 190 -56.39 -18.72 -28.89
CA ASN A 190 -57.39 -17.96 -28.13
C ASN A 190 -57.67 -18.51 -26.72
N ARG A 191 -57.33 -19.77 -26.45
CA ARG A 191 -57.55 -20.42 -25.14
C ARG A 191 -56.35 -20.32 -24.20
N TYR A 192 -55.17 -19.97 -24.72
CA TYR A 192 -53.92 -19.91 -23.95
C TYR A 192 -53.72 -18.57 -23.22
N ALA A 193 -53.07 -18.62 -22.06
CA ALA A 193 -52.57 -17.44 -21.35
C ALA A 193 -51.38 -16.80 -22.08
N LEU A 194 -51.00 -15.57 -21.73
CA LEU A 194 -50.02 -14.78 -22.50
C LEU A 194 -48.64 -15.46 -22.66
N TRP A 195 -48.13 -16.12 -21.62
CA TRP A 195 -46.86 -16.85 -21.69
C TRP A 195 -46.97 -18.14 -22.50
N GLU A 196 -48.11 -18.83 -22.44
CA GLU A 196 -48.43 -20.03 -23.23
C GLU A 196 -48.55 -19.67 -24.71
N LYS A 197 -49.18 -18.54 -25.05
CA LYS A 197 -49.23 -18.01 -26.43
C LYS A 197 -47.83 -17.81 -27.00
N ARG A 198 -46.93 -17.14 -26.26
CA ARG A 198 -45.53 -16.95 -26.69
C ARG A 198 -44.82 -18.29 -26.90
N ARG A 199 -45.05 -19.25 -26.01
CA ARG A 199 -44.45 -20.59 -26.11
C ARG A 199 -44.98 -21.37 -27.33
N PHE A 200 -46.29 -21.30 -27.56
CA PHE A 200 -46.98 -21.92 -28.69
C PHE A 200 -46.49 -21.37 -30.03
N LEU A 201 -46.52 -20.04 -30.20
CA LEU A 201 -46.13 -19.37 -31.44
C LEU A 201 -44.70 -19.71 -31.88
N ARG A 202 -43.76 -19.80 -30.93
CA ARG A 202 -42.36 -20.11 -31.21
C ARG A 202 -42.13 -21.50 -31.82
N ASP A 203 -42.96 -22.47 -31.45
CA ASP A 203 -42.77 -23.87 -31.83
C ASP A 203 -43.69 -24.28 -33.02
N LEU A 204 -44.47 -23.33 -33.58
CA LEU A 204 -45.38 -23.57 -34.71
C LEU A 204 -44.65 -23.93 -36.01
N PRO A 205 -45.33 -24.62 -36.94
CA PRO A 205 -44.90 -24.71 -38.32
C PRO A 205 -44.67 -23.34 -38.95
N GLU A 206 -43.57 -23.16 -39.68
CA GLU A 206 -43.22 -21.88 -40.32
C GLU A 206 -44.36 -21.31 -41.18
N PRO A 207 -45.07 -22.09 -42.02
CA PRO A 207 -46.21 -21.56 -42.79
C PRO A 207 -47.32 -20.94 -41.93
N ILE A 208 -47.56 -21.49 -40.73
CA ILE A 208 -48.55 -20.99 -39.79
C ILE A 208 -47.98 -19.78 -39.02
N SER A 209 -46.71 -19.82 -38.63
CA SER A 209 -46.03 -18.70 -37.97
C SER A 209 -46.03 -17.46 -38.85
N LEU A 210 -45.63 -17.61 -40.12
CA LEU A 210 -45.62 -16.54 -41.12
C LEU A 210 -47.02 -15.95 -41.31
N TYR A 211 -48.06 -16.79 -41.33
CA TYR A 211 -49.44 -16.32 -41.38
C TYR A 211 -49.75 -15.36 -40.22
N PHE A 212 -49.46 -15.76 -38.98
CA PHE A 212 -49.71 -14.91 -37.81
C PHE A 212 -48.81 -13.65 -37.79
N GLU A 213 -47.58 -13.75 -38.25
CA GLU A 213 -46.67 -12.61 -38.36
C GLU A 213 -47.16 -11.60 -39.41
N VAL A 214 -47.66 -12.03 -40.57
CA VAL A 214 -48.25 -11.11 -41.56
C VAL A 214 -49.61 -10.61 -41.11
N GLU A 215 -50.42 -11.42 -40.44
CA GLU A 215 -51.71 -10.97 -39.90
C GLU A 215 -51.52 -9.90 -38.81
N SER A 216 -50.39 -9.91 -38.10
CA SER A 216 -50.04 -8.83 -37.17
C SER A 216 -49.83 -7.47 -37.86
N LEU A 217 -49.63 -7.45 -39.18
CA LEU A 217 -49.50 -6.23 -39.99
C LEU A 217 -50.85 -5.62 -40.38
N THR A 218 -51.98 -6.21 -39.99
CA THR A 218 -53.32 -5.67 -40.23
C THR A 218 -53.47 -4.16 -39.91
N PRO A 219 -52.86 -3.61 -38.84
CA PRO A 219 -52.94 -2.17 -38.55
C PRO A 219 -52.34 -1.26 -39.64
N VAL A 220 -51.35 -1.74 -40.39
CA VAL A 220 -50.63 -0.97 -41.44
C VAL A 220 -50.96 -1.43 -42.85
N LEU A 221 -51.41 -2.68 -43.00
CA LEU A 221 -51.88 -3.29 -44.24
C LEU A 221 -53.30 -3.85 -44.02
N PRO A 222 -54.35 -3.01 -44.04
CA PRO A 222 -55.73 -3.46 -43.82
C PRO A 222 -56.30 -4.26 -45.00
N ASP A 223 -55.74 -4.09 -46.19
CA ASP A 223 -56.12 -4.82 -47.40
C ASP A 223 -55.71 -6.31 -47.32
N LYS A 224 -56.69 -7.20 -47.47
CA LYS A 224 -56.50 -8.65 -47.40
C LYS A 224 -55.66 -9.17 -48.56
N ASP A 225 -55.81 -8.59 -49.75
CA ASP A 225 -55.09 -9.02 -50.95
C ASP A 225 -53.61 -8.62 -50.85
N GLN A 226 -53.30 -7.46 -50.26
CA GLN A 226 -51.92 -7.04 -49.97
C GLN A 226 -51.24 -7.97 -48.95
N ARG A 227 -51.95 -8.37 -47.87
CA ARG A 227 -51.42 -9.34 -46.91
C ARG A 227 -51.21 -10.71 -47.54
N GLN A 228 -52.12 -11.14 -48.41
CA GLN A 228 -51.99 -12.41 -49.13
C GLN A 228 -50.84 -12.39 -50.13
N LEU A 229 -50.63 -11.28 -50.84
CA LEU A 229 -49.48 -11.08 -51.71
C LEU A 229 -48.16 -11.13 -50.91
N PHE A 230 -48.09 -10.45 -49.77
CA PHE A 230 -46.89 -10.45 -48.93
C PHE A 230 -46.56 -11.86 -48.39
N LEU A 231 -47.59 -12.61 -47.99
CA LEU A 231 -47.45 -14.03 -47.64
C LEU A 231 -46.98 -14.89 -48.82
N GLN A 232 -47.48 -14.66 -50.03
CA GLN A 232 -47.05 -15.39 -51.22
C GLN A 232 -45.57 -15.16 -51.52
N ILE A 233 -45.08 -13.92 -51.41
CA ILE A 233 -43.67 -13.58 -51.67
C ILE A 233 -42.73 -14.28 -50.68
N LEU A 234 -43.12 -14.32 -49.41
CA LEU A 234 -42.34 -14.92 -48.34
C LEU A 234 -42.24 -16.46 -48.41
N ARG A 235 -43.08 -17.12 -49.21
CA ARG A 235 -43.00 -18.57 -49.42
C ARG A 235 -41.89 -18.91 -50.41
N ASP A 236 -41.18 -20.00 -50.18
CA ASP A 236 -40.05 -20.42 -51.01
C ASP A 236 -40.41 -20.67 -52.49
N ASP A 237 -41.66 -21.04 -52.77
CA ASP A 237 -42.18 -21.38 -54.10
C ASP A 237 -42.71 -20.19 -54.91
N PHE A 238 -42.43 -18.95 -54.50
CA PHE A 238 -42.82 -17.75 -55.25
C PHE A 238 -42.17 -17.70 -56.64
N THR A 239 -42.98 -17.87 -57.69
CA THR A 239 -42.54 -17.95 -59.11
C THR A 239 -43.22 -16.93 -60.02
N LYS A 240 -43.99 -15.98 -59.46
CA LYS A 240 -44.69 -14.96 -60.26
C LYS A 240 -43.70 -14.00 -60.92
N GLU A 241 -43.90 -13.72 -62.19
CA GLU A 241 -43.21 -12.66 -62.91
C GLU A 241 -43.60 -11.29 -62.35
N ILE A 242 -42.63 -10.41 -62.12
CA ILE A 242 -42.83 -9.11 -61.47
C ILE A 242 -42.89 -8.00 -62.52
N ASP A 243 -44.11 -7.66 -62.92
CA ASP A 243 -44.38 -6.49 -63.77
C ASP A 243 -44.29 -5.18 -62.96
N ASP A 244 -44.43 -4.04 -63.65
CA ASP A 244 -44.31 -2.71 -63.03
C ASP A 244 -45.39 -2.45 -61.97
N SER A 245 -46.62 -2.99 -62.16
CA SER A 245 -47.71 -2.83 -61.20
C SER A 245 -47.42 -3.60 -59.92
N LEU A 246 -47.02 -4.86 -60.05
CA LEU A 246 -46.67 -5.72 -58.93
C LEU A 246 -45.43 -5.22 -58.19
N ARG A 247 -44.45 -4.66 -58.93
CA ARG A 247 -43.26 -4.02 -58.34
C ARG A 247 -43.65 -2.86 -57.43
N GLU A 248 -44.55 -1.98 -57.89
CA GLU A 248 -45.01 -0.84 -57.10
C GLU A 248 -45.82 -1.28 -55.87
N ASP A 249 -46.64 -2.33 -56.00
CA ASP A 249 -47.34 -2.92 -54.86
C ASP A 249 -46.37 -3.47 -53.80
N ILE A 250 -45.31 -4.15 -54.23
CA ILE A 250 -44.26 -4.67 -53.33
C ILE A 250 -43.58 -3.52 -52.57
N PHE A 251 -43.19 -2.45 -53.26
CA PHE A 251 -42.58 -1.29 -52.61
C PHE A 251 -43.52 -0.64 -51.61
N ASN A 252 -44.80 -0.49 -51.96
CA ASN A 252 -45.80 0.10 -51.07
C ASN A 252 -46.06 -0.76 -49.82
N ILE A 253 -46.09 -2.10 -49.98
CA ILE A 253 -46.23 -3.04 -48.87
C ILE A 253 -45.04 -2.93 -47.91
N ILE A 254 -43.80 -2.94 -48.44
CA ILE A 254 -42.58 -2.82 -47.63
C ILE A 254 -42.54 -1.47 -46.92
N ASN A 255 -42.84 -0.38 -47.64
CA ASN A 255 -42.79 0.98 -47.11
C ASN A 255 -43.78 1.20 -45.94
N LYS A 256 -44.97 0.60 -45.99
CA LYS A 256 -45.95 0.66 -44.89
C LYS A 256 -45.58 -0.24 -43.71
N SER A 257 -44.92 -1.36 -43.98
CA SER A 257 -44.72 -2.44 -42.98
C SER A 257 -43.40 -2.37 -42.23
N GLN A 258 -42.39 -1.72 -42.82
CA GLN A 258 -41.00 -1.71 -42.34
C GLN A 258 -40.80 -1.26 -40.89
N ASN A 259 -41.64 -0.35 -40.38
CA ASN A 259 -41.53 0.15 -39.00
C ASN A 259 -42.23 -0.75 -37.97
N LEU A 260 -43.14 -1.63 -38.43
CA LEU A 260 -43.86 -2.56 -37.56
C LEU A 260 -43.14 -3.91 -37.48
N ASN A 261 -42.58 -4.40 -38.59
CA ASN A 261 -41.83 -5.66 -38.63
C ASN A 261 -40.72 -5.62 -39.71
N SER A 262 -39.55 -5.09 -39.34
CA SER A 262 -38.40 -4.98 -40.24
C SER A 262 -37.87 -6.35 -40.68
N ASN A 263 -37.97 -7.39 -39.86
CA ASN A 263 -37.48 -8.73 -40.20
C ASN A 263 -38.23 -9.34 -41.40
N LEU A 264 -39.56 -9.21 -41.45
CA LEU A 264 -40.35 -9.66 -42.60
C LEU A 264 -39.98 -8.88 -43.87
N CYS A 265 -39.87 -7.55 -43.77
CA CYS A 265 -39.44 -6.73 -44.90
C CYS A 265 -38.04 -7.12 -45.38
N ASN A 266 -37.11 -7.41 -44.47
CA ASN A 266 -35.76 -7.85 -44.83
C ASN A 266 -35.77 -9.20 -45.58
N LYS A 267 -36.61 -10.16 -45.17
CA LYS A 267 -36.76 -11.43 -45.91
C LYS A 267 -37.19 -11.18 -47.35
N VAL A 268 -38.13 -10.25 -47.57
CA VAL A 268 -38.57 -9.89 -48.92
C VAL A 268 -37.49 -9.16 -49.70
N ILE A 269 -36.80 -8.19 -49.09
CA ILE A 269 -35.70 -7.45 -49.72
C ILE A 269 -34.59 -8.40 -50.15
N ASN A 270 -34.16 -9.32 -49.28
CA ASN A 270 -33.12 -10.29 -49.62
C ASN A 270 -33.53 -11.21 -50.78
N LYS A 271 -34.82 -11.55 -50.89
CA LYS A 271 -35.32 -12.40 -51.98
C LYS A 271 -35.47 -11.64 -53.31
N LEU A 272 -35.81 -10.36 -53.24
CA LEU A 272 -36.15 -9.52 -54.39
C LEU A 272 -35.24 -8.28 -54.48
N TYR A 273 -33.96 -8.41 -54.11
CA TYR A 273 -33.04 -7.27 -54.01
C TYR A 273 -32.84 -6.58 -55.35
N GLU A 274 -32.90 -7.33 -56.45
CA GLU A 274 -32.73 -6.83 -57.82
C GLU A 274 -33.76 -5.76 -58.18
N LEU A 275 -34.96 -5.79 -57.59
CA LEU A 275 -35.97 -4.75 -57.79
C LEU A 275 -35.48 -3.37 -57.35
N TYR A 276 -34.56 -3.35 -56.38
CA TYR A 276 -33.99 -2.13 -55.85
C TYR A 276 -32.77 -1.64 -56.61
N LEU A 277 -32.24 -2.36 -57.61
CA LEU A 277 -31.01 -1.98 -58.32
C LEU A 277 -31.17 -0.63 -59.03
N ASP A 278 -32.21 -0.48 -59.85
CA ASP A 278 -32.50 0.73 -60.64
C ASP A 278 -33.56 1.64 -59.99
N ALA A 279 -33.82 1.48 -58.69
CA ALA A 279 -34.89 2.18 -57.96
C ALA A 279 -34.37 2.99 -56.74
N PRO A 280 -33.49 4.00 -56.94
CA PRO A 280 -32.88 4.75 -55.84
C PRO A 280 -33.90 5.47 -54.94
N GLU A 281 -34.97 5.99 -55.51
CA GLU A 281 -36.03 6.67 -54.76
C GLU A 281 -36.82 5.71 -53.85
N HIS A 282 -36.91 4.42 -54.22
CA HIS A 282 -37.52 3.41 -53.36
C HIS A 282 -36.56 2.92 -52.28
N ARG A 283 -35.25 2.79 -52.59
CA ARG A 283 -34.23 2.52 -51.56
C ARG A 283 -34.24 3.59 -50.46
N LYS A 284 -34.32 4.88 -50.82
CA LYS A 284 -34.34 6.01 -49.87
C LYS A 284 -35.58 6.06 -48.98
N LYS A 285 -36.68 5.42 -49.37
CA LYS A 285 -37.90 5.29 -48.54
C LYS A 285 -37.77 4.19 -47.48
N LEU A 286 -36.78 3.31 -47.59
CA LEU A 286 -36.51 2.31 -46.57
C LEU A 286 -35.96 2.99 -45.31
N ASN A 287 -36.29 2.44 -44.14
CA ASN A 287 -35.64 2.83 -42.90
C ASN A 287 -34.15 2.47 -42.96
N GLN A 288 -33.34 3.14 -42.14
CA GLN A 288 -31.88 3.07 -42.21
C GLN A 288 -31.34 1.62 -42.15
N GLU A 289 -31.92 0.77 -41.29
CA GLU A 289 -31.47 -0.62 -41.15
C GLU A 289 -31.73 -1.44 -42.43
N LEU A 290 -32.93 -1.34 -43.01
CA LEU A 290 -33.29 -2.06 -44.23
C LEU A 290 -32.59 -1.51 -45.47
N GLN A 291 -32.40 -0.19 -45.52
CA GLN A 291 -31.65 0.46 -46.59
C GLN A 291 -30.21 -0.04 -46.64
N ILE A 292 -29.53 -0.12 -45.49
CA ILE A 292 -28.17 -0.66 -45.40
C ILE A 292 -28.13 -2.14 -45.82
N LYS A 293 -29.06 -2.97 -45.34
CA LYS A 293 -29.11 -4.40 -45.72
C LYS A 293 -29.36 -4.58 -47.21
N CYS A 294 -30.27 -3.78 -47.79
CA CYS A 294 -30.51 -3.75 -49.23
C CYS A 294 -29.25 -3.39 -50.02
N LEU A 295 -28.54 -2.34 -49.61
CA LEU A 295 -27.29 -1.91 -50.25
C LEU A 295 -26.18 -2.96 -50.11
N ILE A 296 -26.04 -3.61 -48.95
CA ILE A 296 -25.08 -4.71 -48.76
C ILE A 296 -25.36 -5.85 -49.75
N GLU A 297 -26.63 -6.26 -49.88
CA GLU A 297 -27.04 -7.34 -50.78
C GLU A 297 -26.82 -6.98 -52.27
N LEU A 298 -27.09 -5.72 -52.64
CA LEU A 298 -26.81 -5.21 -53.98
C LEU A 298 -25.29 -5.19 -54.25
N ILE A 299 -24.49 -4.64 -53.34
CA ILE A 299 -23.02 -4.57 -53.47
C ILE A 299 -22.39 -5.96 -53.56
N SER A 300 -22.91 -6.95 -52.81
CA SER A 300 -22.36 -8.32 -52.84
C SER A 300 -22.56 -9.01 -54.20
N HIS A 301 -23.56 -8.61 -54.98
CA HIS A 301 -23.92 -9.24 -56.26
C HIS A 301 -23.46 -8.45 -57.50
N VAL A 302 -23.13 -7.17 -57.37
CA VAL A 302 -22.68 -6.31 -58.50
C VAL A 302 -21.15 -6.36 -58.72
N GLN A 303 -20.50 -7.49 -58.42
CA GLN A 303 -19.03 -7.59 -58.38
C GLN A 303 -18.30 -7.24 -59.71
N ASN A 304 -19.00 -7.26 -60.85
CA ASN A 304 -18.43 -7.08 -62.18
C ASN A 304 -18.66 -5.70 -62.84
N ASP A 305 -19.43 -4.80 -62.23
CA ASP A 305 -19.67 -3.44 -62.75
C ASP A 305 -19.16 -2.39 -61.74
N SER A 306 -17.99 -1.82 -62.05
CA SER A 306 -17.32 -0.86 -61.16
C SER A 306 -18.12 0.43 -60.94
N HIS A 307 -18.89 0.87 -61.93
CA HIS A 307 -19.61 2.13 -61.87
C HIS A 307 -20.88 2.02 -61.02
N ILE A 308 -21.62 0.91 -61.18
CA ILE A 308 -22.77 0.62 -60.33
C ILE A 308 -22.33 0.39 -58.89
N LYS A 309 -21.25 -0.38 -58.68
CA LYS A 309 -20.69 -0.61 -57.34
C LYS A 309 -20.28 0.70 -56.65
N GLU A 310 -19.63 1.62 -57.37
CA GLU A 310 -19.25 2.93 -56.84
C GLU A 310 -20.48 3.76 -56.44
N THR A 311 -21.53 3.75 -57.25
CA THR A 311 -22.79 4.45 -56.94
C THR A 311 -23.44 3.90 -55.67
N LEU A 312 -23.49 2.57 -55.52
CA LEU A 312 -24.05 1.92 -54.33
C LEU A 312 -23.21 2.14 -53.07
N LEU A 313 -21.88 2.22 -53.20
CA LEU A 313 -21.00 2.53 -52.08
C LEU A 313 -21.14 3.99 -51.62
N ASN A 314 -21.35 4.93 -52.54
CA ASN A 314 -21.67 6.32 -52.19
C ASN A 314 -23.04 6.42 -51.49
N ASP A 315 -24.06 5.71 -51.98
CA ASP A 315 -25.36 5.63 -51.29
C ASP A 315 -25.21 5.09 -49.86
N LEU A 316 -24.34 4.09 -49.67
CA LEU A 316 -24.06 3.52 -48.34
C LEU A 316 -23.28 4.51 -47.46
N GLN A 317 -22.30 5.22 -48.02
CA GLN A 317 -21.52 6.25 -47.32
C GLN A 317 -22.45 7.36 -46.79
N ASP A 318 -23.32 7.91 -47.65
CA ASP A 318 -24.25 8.99 -47.30
C ASP A 318 -25.13 8.61 -46.09
N ILE A 319 -25.63 7.38 -46.04
CA ILE A 319 -26.45 6.90 -44.91
C ILE A 319 -25.63 6.77 -43.63
N LEU A 320 -24.39 6.27 -43.74
CA LEU A 320 -23.52 6.03 -42.61
C LEU A 320 -22.99 7.33 -42.00
N GLU A 321 -22.75 8.37 -42.81
CA GLU A 321 -22.34 9.69 -42.33
C GLU A 321 -23.44 10.41 -41.54
N VAL A 322 -24.71 10.21 -41.94
CA VAL A 322 -25.87 10.80 -41.27
C VAL A 322 -26.31 10.00 -40.04
N SER A 323 -25.90 8.73 -39.95
CA SER A 323 -26.28 7.83 -38.85
C SER A 323 -25.35 7.93 -37.64
N ALA A 324 -25.90 8.25 -36.48
CA ALA A 324 -25.18 8.16 -35.20
C ALA A 324 -25.13 6.72 -34.61
N SER A 325 -25.76 5.74 -35.26
CA SER A 325 -25.94 4.41 -34.67
C SER A 325 -24.76 3.47 -34.95
N ILE A 326 -23.97 3.19 -33.91
CA ILE A 326 -22.84 2.24 -33.95
C ILE A 326 -23.29 0.81 -34.30
N SER A 327 -24.52 0.42 -33.95
CA SER A 327 -25.03 -0.94 -34.20
C SER A 327 -25.13 -1.29 -35.69
N LEU A 328 -25.24 -0.29 -36.57
CA LEU A 328 -25.34 -0.49 -38.02
C LEU A 328 -24.01 -0.92 -38.64
N TRP A 329 -22.87 -0.59 -38.02
CA TRP A 329 -21.56 -1.04 -38.48
C TRP A 329 -21.30 -2.54 -38.25
N GLY A 330 -22.10 -3.17 -37.38
CA GLY A 330 -22.00 -4.59 -37.09
C GLY A 330 -22.50 -5.49 -38.22
N VAL A 331 -23.41 -4.99 -39.07
CA VAL A 331 -23.98 -5.77 -40.19
C VAL A 331 -23.17 -5.66 -41.48
N ILE A 332 -22.26 -4.67 -41.60
CA ILE A 332 -21.47 -4.44 -42.80
C ILE A 332 -20.29 -5.43 -42.85
N PRO A 333 -20.15 -6.22 -43.93
CA PRO A 333 -19.01 -7.12 -44.12
C PRO A 333 -17.66 -6.40 -44.24
N ASN A 334 -16.58 -7.04 -43.76
CA ASN A 334 -15.23 -6.46 -43.77
C ASN A 334 -14.73 -6.08 -45.17
N TYR A 335 -15.11 -6.82 -46.22
CA TYR A 335 -14.69 -6.52 -47.59
C TYR A 335 -15.29 -5.21 -48.12
N ILE A 336 -16.48 -4.80 -47.63
CA ILE A 336 -17.08 -3.50 -47.94
C ILE A 336 -16.39 -2.39 -47.13
N ILE A 337 -16.07 -2.64 -45.85
CA ILE A 337 -15.39 -1.66 -44.99
C ILE A 337 -13.99 -1.31 -45.54
N LEU A 338 -13.30 -2.26 -46.17
CA LEU A 338 -11.99 -2.04 -46.80
C LEU A 338 -12.05 -1.15 -48.05
N GLU A 339 -13.23 -0.91 -48.62
CA GLU A 339 -13.38 0.04 -49.73
C GLU A 339 -13.08 1.46 -49.24
N LYS A 340 -12.31 2.21 -50.03
CA LYS A 340 -11.75 3.52 -49.62
C LYS A 340 -12.80 4.51 -49.11
N GLN A 341 -13.98 4.55 -49.73
CA GLN A 341 -15.11 5.41 -49.38
C GLN A 341 -15.66 5.12 -47.97
N ILE A 342 -15.67 3.84 -47.59
CA ILE A 342 -16.20 3.39 -46.30
C ILE A 342 -15.12 3.38 -45.22
N TRP A 343 -13.87 3.03 -45.58
CA TRP A 343 -12.75 2.93 -44.63
C TRP A 343 -12.54 4.22 -43.82
N THR A 344 -12.64 5.38 -44.48
CA THR A 344 -12.36 6.68 -43.86
C THR A 344 -13.38 7.08 -42.80
N ILE A 345 -14.64 6.65 -42.95
CA ILE A 345 -15.73 6.94 -42.02
C ILE A 345 -15.99 5.80 -41.02
N ALA A 346 -15.35 4.65 -41.21
CA ALA A 346 -15.52 3.50 -40.35
C ALA A 346 -15.03 3.76 -38.91
N PRO A 347 -15.78 3.28 -37.89
CA PRO A 347 -15.38 3.35 -36.49
C PRO A 347 -13.96 2.81 -36.26
N ARG A 348 -13.20 3.51 -35.41
CA ARG A 348 -11.78 3.20 -35.16
C ARG A 348 -11.58 1.78 -34.61
N ASP A 349 -12.48 1.32 -33.76
CA ASP A 349 -12.48 -0.04 -33.21
C ASP A 349 -12.67 -1.11 -34.30
N ARG A 350 -13.59 -0.88 -35.26
CA ARG A 350 -13.78 -1.77 -36.41
C ARG A 350 -12.55 -1.81 -37.30
N ARG A 351 -11.93 -0.66 -37.59
CA ARG A 351 -10.69 -0.60 -38.37
C ARG A 351 -9.55 -1.37 -37.72
N ILE A 352 -9.30 -1.14 -36.42
CA ILE A 352 -8.29 -1.88 -35.66
C ILE A 352 -8.61 -3.38 -35.64
N GLY A 353 -9.87 -3.77 -35.40
CA GLY A 353 -10.28 -5.18 -35.41
C GLY A 353 -9.98 -5.89 -36.74
N ILE A 354 -10.22 -5.21 -37.86
CA ILE A 354 -9.90 -5.72 -39.20
C ILE A 354 -8.38 -5.87 -39.35
N LEU A 355 -7.59 -4.83 -39.05
CA LEU A 355 -6.12 -4.88 -39.16
C LEU A 355 -5.52 -6.00 -38.29
N VAL A 356 -5.99 -6.14 -37.05
CA VAL A 356 -5.57 -7.21 -36.11
C VAL A 356 -5.89 -8.60 -36.65
N SER A 357 -7.08 -8.78 -37.26
CA SER A 357 -7.47 -10.05 -37.88
C SER A 357 -6.58 -10.40 -39.08
N GLN A 358 -6.21 -9.40 -39.88
CA GLN A 358 -5.32 -9.59 -41.04
C GLN A 358 -3.88 -9.91 -40.63
N ILE A 359 -3.40 -9.36 -39.50
CA ILE A 359 -2.09 -9.70 -38.91
C ILE A 359 -2.11 -11.14 -38.37
N SER A 360 -3.24 -11.60 -37.82
CA SER A 360 -3.34 -12.93 -37.20
C SER A 360 -3.44 -14.09 -38.19
N ASN A 361 -3.82 -13.83 -39.44
CA ASN A 361 -4.21 -14.87 -40.41
C ASN A 361 -3.12 -15.23 -41.46
N GLN A 362 -1.95 -14.61 -41.48
CA GLN A 362 -0.91 -14.87 -42.50
C GLN A 362 0.50 -15.05 -41.90
N LYS A 363 1.29 -15.96 -42.50
CA LYS A 363 2.63 -16.34 -42.06
C LYS A 363 3.79 -15.65 -42.78
N ASP A 364 3.54 -14.73 -43.73
CA ASP A 364 4.62 -14.05 -44.45
C ASP A 364 4.20 -12.66 -44.96
N LEU A 365 5.23 -11.80 -45.11
CA LEU A 365 5.29 -10.36 -45.44
C LEU A 365 5.20 -9.41 -44.23
N SER A 366 6.21 -8.53 -44.16
CA SER A 366 6.30 -7.36 -43.28
C SER A 366 4.92 -6.69 -43.11
N HIS A 367 4.30 -6.85 -41.93
CA HIS A 367 3.05 -6.16 -41.59
C HIS A 367 3.28 -4.71 -41.14
N GLN A 368 4.42 -4.11 -41.51
CA GLN A 368 4.83 -2.78 -41.09
C GLN A 368 3.74 -1.74 -41.38
N ASP A 369 3.17 -1.75 -42.58
CA ASP A 369 2.13 -0.80 -42.97
C ASP A 369 0.87 -0.92 -42.09
N LYS A 370 0.51 -2.14 -41.66
CA LYS A 370 -0.63 -2.37 -40.76
C LYS A 370 -0.32 -1.89 -39.34
N PHE A 371 0.89 -2.09 -38.84
CA PHE A 371 1.30 -1.57 -37.54
C PHE A 371 1.34 -0.04 -37.52
N LEU A 372 1.84 0.57 -38.59
CA LEU A 372 1.84 2.02 -38.76
C LEU A 372 0.42 2.58 -38.86
N GLU A 373 -0.50 1.91 -39.56
CA GLU A 373 -1.90 2.32 -39.63
C GLU A 373 -2.60 2.19 -38.26
N ILE A 374 -2.34 1.12 -37.49
CA ILE A 374 -2.83 1.01 -36.10
C ILE A 374 -2.29 2.16 -35.25
N ALA A 375 -0.98 2.44 -35.34
CA ALA A 375 -0.35 3.53 -34.59
C ALA A 375 -0.95 4.90 -34.97
N LYS A 376 -1.19 5.15 -36.25
CA LYS A 376 -1.84 6.35 -36.75
C LYS A 376 -3.26 6.51 -36.20
N ILE A 377 -4.05 5.42 -36.18
CA ILE A 377 -5.39 5.45 -35.57
C ILE A 377 -5.30 5.82 -34.08
N LEU A 378 -4.35 5.24 -33.34
CA LEU A 378 -4.14 5.56 -31.93
C LEU A 378 -3.67 7.00 -31.70
N GLU A 379 -2.81 7.52 -32.57
CA GLU A 379 -2.32 8.91 -32.53
C GLU A 379 -3.43 9.93 -32.81
N GLU A 380 -4.34 9.62 -33.74
CA GLU A 380 -5.51 10.44 -34.08
C GLU A 380 -6.69 10.28 -33.09
N SER A 381 -6.56 9.41 -32.08
CA SER A 381 -7.61 9.11 -31.08
C SER A 381 -7.51 10.00 -29.84
N ALA A 382 -8.65 10.25 -29.19
CA ALA A 382 -8.65 10.91 -27.89
C ALA A 382 -8.02 10.00 -26.82
N LEU A 383 -7.32 10.58 -25.84
CA LEU A 383 -6.62 9.82 -24.78
C LEU A 383 -7.54 8.85 -24.01
N GLU A 384 -8.82 9.19 -23.84
CA GLU A 384 -9.82 8.38 -23.16
C GLU A 384 -10.28 7.15 -23.97
N GLU A 385 -10.13 7.18 -25.30
CA GLU A 385 -10.52 6.10 -26.21
C GLU A 385 -9.44 5.02 -26.34
N ILE A 386 -8.17 5.41 -26.19
CA ILE A 386 -6.99 4.54 -26.39
C ILE A 386 -7.08 3.22 -25.61
N PRO A 387 -7.45 3.18 -24.31
CA PRO A 387 -7.56 1.93 -23.57
C PRO A 387 -8.57 0.94 -24.19
N SER A 388 -9.72 1.44 -24.66
CA SER A 388 -10.75 0.64 -25.31
C SER A 388 -10.26 0.09 -26.65
N LEU A 389 -9.50 0.88 -27.41
CA LEU A 389 -8.91 0.44 -28.68
C LEU A 389 -7.80 -0.61 -28.49
N ILE A 390 -6.95 -0.45 -27.47
CA ILE A 390 -5.92 -1.43 -27.11
C ILE A 390 -6.54 -2.77 -26.68
N SER A 391 -7.72 -2.74 -26.04
CA SER A 391 -8.41 -3.96 -25.59
C SER A 391 -8.67 -4.97 -26.72
N ILE A 392 -8.83 -4.48 -27.96
CA ILE A 392 -9.06 -5.29 -29.16
C ILE A 392 -7.92 -6.29 -29.44
N PHE A 393 -6.69 -5.94 -29.05
CA PHE A 393 -5.51 -6.77 -29.22
C PHE A 393 -4.77 -7.02 -27.90
N GLN A 394 -5.51 -7.06 -26.78
CA GLN A 394 -4.92 -7.17 -25.46
C GLN A 394 -4.06 -8.43 -25.27
N ASP A 395 -4.44 -9.55 -25.89
CA ASP A 395 -3.72 -10.82 -25.74
C ASP A 395 -2.65 -11.07 -26.82
N LYS A 396 -2.37 -10.06 -27.66
CA LYS A 396 -1.47 -10.21 -28.82
C LYS A 396 -0.12 -9.54 -28.58
N TYR A 397 0.77 -10.24 -27.87
CA TYR A 397 2.10 -9.73 -27.50
C TYR A 397 2.89 -9.16 -28.68
N TRP A 398 2.92 -9.85 -29.82
CA TRP A 398 3.69 -9.39 -30.99
C TRP A 398 3.24 -8.03 -31.53
N ILE A 399 1.95 -7.69 -31.43
CA ILE A 399 1.42 -6.37 -31.82
C ILE A 399 1.87 -5.31 -30.82
N LYS A 400 1.69 -5.59 -29.53
CA LYS A 400 2.09 -4.69 -28.44
C LYS A 400 3.59 -4.42 -28.38
N SER A 401 4.39 -5.41 -28.78
CA SER A 401 5.85 -5.33 -28.79
C SER A 401 6.43 -4.48 -29.92
N HIS A 402 5.62 -4.08 -30.90
CA HIS A 402 6.06 -3.22 -31.99
C HIS A 402 6.29 -1.79 -31.48
N ASP A 403 7.42 -1.16 -31.83
CA ASP A 403 7.83 0.11 -31.20
C ASP A 403 6.86 1.26 -31.44
N ALA A 404 6.23 1.31 -32.62
CA ALA A 404 5.20 2.30 -32.96
C ALA A 404 3.91 2.16 -32.11
N ILE A 405 3.65 1.00 -31.52
CA ILE A 405 2.45 0.74 -30.70
C ILE A 405 2.79 0.80 -29.22
N LEU A 406 3.97 0.34 -28.83
CA LEU A 406 4.46 0.26 -27.46
C LEU A 406 4.29 1.58 -26.70
N ILE A 407 4.53 2.73 -27.36
CA ILE A 407 4.44 4.05 -26.74
C ILE A 407 3.05 4.41 -26.19
N PHE A 408 1.99 3.81 -26.73
CA PHE A 408 0.60 4.05 -26.33
C PHE A 408 0.15 3.16 -25.16
N LEU A 409 0.96 2.16 -24.79
CA LEU A 409 0.63 1.26 -23.67
C LEU A 409 0.91 1.93 -22.32
N PRO A 410 0.27 1.50 -21.22
CA PRO A 410 0.63 1.95 -19.88
C PRO A 410 2.09 1.64 -19.51
N SER A 411 2.74 2.48 -18.71
CA SER A 411 4.17 2.34 -18.38
C SER A 411 4.56 0.97 -17.77
N ILE A 412 3.65 0.34 -17.00
CA ILE A 412 3.83 -1.01 -16.45
C ILE A 412 3.99 -2.05 -17.56
N GLU A 413 3.13 -1.95 -18.57
CA GLU A 413 3.12 -2.88 -19.69
C GLU A 413 4.31 -2.62 -20.61
N GLN A 414 4.64 -1.34 -20.87
CA GLN A 414 5.87 -0.97 -21.59
C GLN A 414 7.12 -1.57 -20.95
N ILE A 415 7.29 -1.41 -19.64
CA ILE A 415 8.47 -1.97 -18.93
C ILE A 415 8.50 -3.49 -18.99
N THR A 416 7.35 -4.15 -18.85
CA THR A 416 7.27 -5.63 -18.93
C THR A 416 7.78 -6.12 -20.29
N ILE A 417 7.32 -5.51 -21.38
CA ILE A 417 7.72 -5.86 -22.75
C ILE A 417 9.21 -5.52 -22.98
N LEU A 418 9.66 -4.35 -22.53
CA LEU A 418 11.07 -3.93 -22.70
C LEU A 418 12.04 -4.84 -21.94
N VAL A 419 11.69 -5.28 -20.73
CA VAL A 419 12.50 -6.24 -19.96
C VAL A 419 12.55 -7.60 -20.66
N GLU A 420 11.46 -8.04 -21.29
CA GLU A 420 11.45 -9.27 -22.09
C GLU A 420 12.28 -9.14 -23.37
N LYS A 421 12.18 -8.01 -24.09
CA LYS A 421 13.06 -7.69 -25.23
C LYS A 421 14.54 -7.69 -24.83
N PHE A 422 14.88 -7.10 -23.68
CA PHE A 422 16.25 -7.06 -23.17
C PHE A 422 16.81 -8.48 -22.90
N LYS A 423 15.97 -9.45 -22.53
CA LYS A 423 16.43 -10.84 -22.33
C LYS A 423 16.71 -11.55 -23.65
N ASN A 424 15.98 -11.21 -24.71
CA ASN A 424 15.94 -11.97 -25.96
C ASN A 424 16.78 -11.36 -27.09
N ASN A 425 17.16 -10.07 -27.03
CA ASN A 425 17.83 -9.36 -28.12
C ASN A 425 19.19 -8.79 -27.71
N VAL A 426 20.26 -9.23 -28.36
CA VAL A 426 21.65 -8.87 -28.02
C VAL A 426 22.08 -7.49 -28.54
N ASN A 427 21.37 -6.93 -29.54
CA ASN A 427 21.87 -5.77 -30.31
C ASN A 427 21.29 -4.41 -29.90
N ASP A 428 20.22 -4.35 -29.11
CA ASP A 428 19.48 -3.10 -28.80
C ASP A 428 19.42 -2.73 -27.31
N HIS A 429 20.31 -3.31 -26.49
CA HIS A 429 20.30 -3.08 -25.03
C HIS A 429 20.39 -1.60 -24.64
N GLU A 430 21.17 -0.79 -25.34
CA GLU A 430 21.35 0.64 -25.03
C GLU A 430 20.05 1.42 -25.21
N PHE A 431 19.35 1.24 -26.33
CA PHE A 431 18.06 1.89 -26.59
C PHE A 431 16.98 1.43 -25.60
N ILE A 432 16.94 0.13 -25.29
CA ILE A 432 15.99 -0.42 -24.32
C ILE A 432 16.22 0.20 -22.93
N ILE A 433 17.47 0.27 -22.47
CA ILE A 433 17.80 0.86 -21.15
C ILE A 433 17.49 2.35 -21.13
N ALA A 434 17.82 3.10 -22.19
CA ALA A 434 17.46 4.51 -22.29
C ALA A 434 15.94 4.73 -22.19
N ARG A 435 15.14 3.89 -22.86
CA ARG A 435 13.68 3.96 -22.78
C ARG A 435 13.14 3.58 -21.40
N ILE A 436 13.68 2.55 -20.76
CA ILE A 436 13.31 2.19 -19.37
C ILE A 436 13.64 3.36 -18.42
N SER A 437 14.82 3.95 -18.53
CA SER A 437 15.24 5.10 -17.71
C SER A 437 14.31 6.30 -17.87
N GLN A 438 13.90 6.60 -19.11
CA GLN A 438 12.92 7.64 -19.40
C GLN A 438 11.57 7.34 -18.69
N LEU A 439 11.05 6.12 -18.80
CA LEU A 439 9.78 5.72 -18.17
C LEU A 439 9.85 5.81 -16.64
N LEU A 440 10.99 5.45 -16.02
CA LEU A 440 11.20 5.60 -14.58
C LEU A 440 11.21 7.07 -14.16
N THR A 441 11.84 7.94 -14.96
CA THR A 441 11.89 9.40 -14.74
C THR A 441 10.50 10.03 -14.79
N GLU A 442 9.70 9.66 -15.79
CA GLU A 442 8.32 10.14 -15.96
C GLU A 442 7.39 9.70 -14.79
N ASN A 443 7.78 8.68 -14.01
CA ASN A 443 6.96 8.04 -12.98
C ASN A 443 7.50 8.14 -11.55
N LEU A 444 8.41 9.10 -11.27
CA LEU A 444 9.09 9.25 -9.97
C LEU A 444 8.15 9.26 -8.74
N ASN A 445 6.95 9.84 -8.85
CA ASN A 445 6.08 10.10 -7.69
C ASN A 445 4.96 9.07 -7.46
N ASN A 446 4.44 8.41 -8.50
CA ASN A 446 3.19 7.65 -8.40
C ASN A 446 3.34 6.13 -8.62
N ASN A 447 4.37 5.67 -9.34
CA ASN A 447 4.50 4.25 -9.72
C ASN A 447 5.92 3.67 -9.63
N LEU A 448 6.93 4.47 -9.25
CA LEU A 448 8.34 4.08 -9.32
C LEU A 448 8.63 2.72 -8.66
N LEU A 449 8.22 2.48 -7.42
CA LEU A 449 8.46 1.22 -6.72
C LEU A 449 7.86 0.00 -7.45
N LYS A 450 6.67 0.18 -8.03
CA LYS A 450 6.00 -0.87 -8.79
C LYS A 450 6.76 -1.17 -10.09
N LEU A 451 7.23 -0.14 -10.78
CA LEU A 451 8.03 -0.30 -12.00
C LEU A 451 9.39 -0.96 -11.72
N LEU A 452 10.07 -0.55 -10.64
CA LEU A 452 11.34 -1.15 -10.23
C LEU A 452 11.22 -2.64 -9.91
N SER A 453 10.08 -3.07 -9.37
CA SER A 453 9.81 -4.49 -9.06
C SER A 453 9.71 -5.40 -10.30
N LEU A 454 9.47 -4.81 -11.49
CA LEU A 454 9.36 -5.53 -12.76
C LEU A 454 10.73 -5.71 -13.45
N LEU A 455 11.75 -4.97 -13.02
CA LEU A 455 13.08 -5.02 -13.62
C LEU A 455 13.81 -6.30 -13.23
N SER A 456 14.44 -6.97 -14.19
CA SER A 456 15.33 -8.09 -13.90
C SER A 456 16.65 -7.63 -13.30
N GLU A 457 17.33 -8.52 -12.58
CA GLU A 457 18.65 -8.25 -11.99
C GLU A 457 19.71 -7.82 -13.02
N SER A 458 19.59 -8.28 -14.27
CA SER A 458 20.45 -7.84 -15.37
C SER A 458 20.24 -6.36 -15.72
N VAL A 459 18.99 -5.91 -15.80
CA VAL A 459 18.63 -4.51 -16.11
C VAL A 459 19.00 -3.58 -14.97
N LYS A 460 18.78 -4.00 -13.71
CA LYS A 460 19.14 -3.21 -12.52
C LYS A 460 20.64 -2.95 -12.38
N LYS A 461 21.50 -3.78 -13.01
CA LYS A 461 22.96 -3.59 -13.01
C LYS A 461 23.43 -2.50 -13.96
N CYS A 462 22.60 -2.03 -14.89
CA CYS A 462 22.94 -0.91 -15.77
C CYS A 462 23.03 0.40 -14.96
N ASP A 463 24.04 1.22 -15.25
CA ASP A 463 24.35 2.39 -14.42
C ASP A 463 23.25 3.45 -14.49
N GLU A 464 22.57 3.56 -15.65
CA GLU A 464 21.43 4.46 -15.89
C GLU A 464 20.22 4.10 -15.03
N ILE A 465 20.09 2.83 -14.63
CA ILE A 465 18.98 2.35 -13.80
C ILE A 465 19.33 2.44 -12.31
N LEU A 466 20.61 2.32 -11.97
CA LEU A 466 21.11 2.29 -10.59
C LEU A 466 20.72 3.54 -9.80
N GLU A 467 20.54 4.69 -10.47
CA GLU A 467 20.12 5.94 -9.83
C GLU A 467 18.71 5.90 -9.24
N PHE A 468 17.83 5.05 -9.78
CA PHE A 468 16.43 4.94 -9.35
C PHE A 468 16.22 3.93 -8.21
N LEU A 469 17.18 3.02 -7.98
CA LEU A 469 17.02 1.95 -7.01
C LEU A 469 17.04 2.45 -5.55
N PRO A 470 16.43 1.72 -4.60
CA PRO A 470 16.61 1.98 -3.18
C PRO A 470 18.10 1.89 -2.79
N ALA A 471 18.53 2.75 -1.88
CA ALA A 471 19.96 2.90 -1.58
C ALA A 471 20.63 1.61 -1.06
N HIS A 472 19.91 0.73 -0.35
CA HIS A 472 20.43 -0.58 0.09
C HIS A 472 20.71 -1.51 -1.10
N GLU A 473 19.80 -1.51 -2.08
CA GLU A 473 19.92 -2.29 -3.32
C GLU A 473 21.07 -1.74 -4.19
N LYS A 474 21.22 -0.41 -4.26
CA LYS A 474 22.38 0.22 -4.93
C LYS A 474 23.70 -0.27 -4.35
N VAL A 475 23.84 -0.29 -3.02
CA VAL A 475 25.06 -0.75 -2.35
C VAL A 475 25.33 -2.22 -2.67
N ASN A 476 24.34 -3.10 -2.61
CA ASN A 476 24.53 -4.52 -2.92
C ASN A 476 24.97 -4.74 -4.38
N ILE A 477 24.38 -4.00 -5.33
CA ILE A 477 24.77 -4.08 -6.74
C ILE A 477 26.19 -3.56 -6.94
N LEU A 478 26.55 -2.42 -6.35
CA LEU A 478 27.91 -1.88 -6.40
C LEU A 478 28.93 -2.85 -5.79
N LEU A 479 28.60 -3.51 -4.68
CA LEU A 479 29.44 -4.55 -4.10
C LEU A 479 29.65 -5.73 -5.05
N SER A 480 28.62 -6.14 -5.80
CA SER A 480 28.73 -7.20 -6.81
C SER A 480 29.60 -6.82 -8.02
N LYS A 481 29.81 -5.52 -8.27
CA LYS A 481 30.67 -5.00 -9.35
C LYS A 481 32.14 -4.90 -8.94
N LEU A 482 32.47 -5.04 -7.65
CA LEU A 482 33.85 -4.98 -7.18
C LEU A 482 34.66 -6.14 -7.78
N LYS A 483 35.75 -5.81 -8.45
CA LYS A 483 36.76 -6.80 -8.88
C LYS A 483 37.64 -7.15 -7.66
N LYS A 484 38.40 -8.25 -7.73
CA LYS A 484 39.39 -8.75 -6.73
C LYS A 484 39.95 -7.62 -5.85
N GLU A 485 40.23 -7.87 -4.56
CA GLU A 485 40.67 -6.91 -3.51
C GLU A 485 41.76 -5.88 -3.92
N ASP A 486 41.41 -4.98 -4.84
CA ASP A 486 42.27 -4.03 -5.52
C ASP A 486 41.57 -2.67 -5.43
N ALA A 487 42.09 -1.83 -4.53
CA ALA A 487 41.52 -0.51 -4.28
C ALA A 487 41.69 0.46 -5.46
N VAL A 488 42.65 0.21 -6.37
CA VAL A 488 42.92 1.09 -7.50
C VAL A 488 41.89 0.88 -8.60
N GLU A 489 41.64 -0.38 -8.99
CA GLU A 489 40.61 -0.69 -9.99
C GLU A 489 39.20 -0.37 -9.49
N ASN A 490 38.95 -0.51 -8.18
CA ASN A 490 37.63 -0.29 -7.59
C ASN A 490 37.37 1.17 -7.16
N LYS A 491 38.31 2.10 -7.38
CA LYS A 491 38.28 3.46 -6.82
C LYS A 491 36.94 4.19 -7.04
N ASP A 492 36.38 4.14 -8.25
CA ASP A 492 35.10 4.78 -8.58
C ASP A 492 33.92 4.15 -7.81
N ILE A 493 33.88 2.81 -7.76
CA ILE A 493 32.83 2.07 -7.04
C ILE A 493 32.90 2.38 -5.54
N ILE A 494 34.10 2.39 -4.96
CA ILE A 494 34.32 2.72 -3.54
C ILE A 494 33.85 4.15 -3.24
N LEU A 495 34.15 5.10 -4.13
CA LEU A 495 33.68 6.48 -4.00
C LEU A 495 32.15 6.58 -4.06
N LYS A 496 31.51 5.87 -4.99
CA LYS A 496 30.04 5.78 -5.11
C LYS A 496 29.41 5.21 -3.84
N ILE A 497 29.95 4.10 -3.31
CA ILE A 497 29.49 3.51 -2.04
C ILE A 497 29.63 4.54 -0.89
N GLY A 498 30.78 5.21 -0.77
CA GLY A 498 31.00 6.22 0.27
C GLY A 498 30.02 7.39 0.19
N ASN A 499 29.71 7.88 -1.02
CA ASN A 499 28.74 8.95 -1.21
C ASN A 499 27.31 8.50 -0.87
N ILE A 500 26.95 7.28 -1.24
CA ILE A 500 25.65 6.68 -0.89
C ILE A 500 25.52 6.52 0.63
N LEU A 501 26.56 6.04 1.32
CA LEU A 501 26.53 5.90 2.79
C LEU A 501 26.24 7.22 3.50
N LYS A 502 26.76 8.34 3.01
CA LYS A 502 26.54 9.68 3.59
C LYS A 502 25.08 10.13 3.56
N THR A 503 24.22 9.56 2.71
CA THR A 503 22.81 9.96 2.60
C THR A 503 21.88 9.22 3.58
N PHE A 504 22.36 8.17 4.25
CA PHE A 504 21.57 7.34 5.16
C PHE A 504 21.45 7.91 6.57
N SER A 505 20.47 7.42 7.34
CA SER A 505 20.44 7.66 8.78
C SER A 505 21.60 6.97 9.49
N ILE A 506 21.97 7.45 10.68
CA ILE A 506 23.09 6.90 11.47
C ILE A 506 22.93 5.38 11.69
N LYS A 507 21.72 4.91 11.97
CA LYS A 507 21.44 3.48 12.20
C LYS A 507 21.72 2.64 10.95
N GLU A 508 21.22 3.09 9.81
CA GLU A 508 21.41 2.39 8.53
C GLU A 508 22.88 2.43 8.07
N GLN A 509 23.58 3.53 8.32
CA GLN A 509 25.02 3.63 8.05
C GLN A 509 25.80 2.57 8.83
N ILE A 510 25.50 2.37 10.13
CA ILE A 510 26.14 1.34 10.96
C ILE A 510 25.88 -0.05 10.37
N GLU A 511 24.61 -0.40 10.13
CA GLU A 511 24.23 -1.72 9.59
C GLU A 511 24.91 -2.01 8.23
N LEU A 512 25.00 -1.00 7.36
CA LEU A 512 25.64 -1.15 6.06
C LEU A 512 27.17 -1.28 6.19
N ILE A 513 27.82 -0.42 6.97
CA ILE A 513 29.27 -0.47 7.20
C ILE A 513 29.67 -1.80 7.85
N GLU A 514 28.86 -2.34 8.76
CA GLU A 514 29.10 -3.65 9.37
C GLU A 514 29.11 -4.79 8.34
N ARG A 515 28.25 -4.72 7.33
CA ARG A 515 28.15 -5.71 6.25
C ARG A 515 29.23 -5.60 5.17
N LEU A 516 29.95 -4.47 5.09
CA LEU A 516 31.02 -4.31 4.10
C LEU A 516 32.16 -5.32 4.36
N PRO A 517 32.85 -5.80 3.30
CA PRO A 517 34.09 -6.56 3.45
C PRO A 517 35.14 -5.79 4.27
N LYS A 518 35.92 -6.49 5.10
CA LYS A 518 36.91 -5.86 6.00
C LYS A 518 37.85 -4.90 5.27
N TRP A 519 38.41 -5.30 4.13
CA TRP A 519 39.34 -4.47 3.36
C TRP A 519 38.71 -3.17 2.83
N LEU A 520 37.40 -3.16 2.58
CA LEU A 520 36.65 -2.02 2.05
C LEU A 520 36.30 -1.00 3.15
N LYS A 521 36.03 -1.46 4.38
CA LYS A 521 35.70 -0.59 5.53
C LYS A 521 36.76 0.48 5.80
N TYR A 522 38.01 0.19 5.43
CA TYR A 522 39.17 1.01 5.72
C TYR A 522 39.64 1.85 4.52
N GLN A 523 38.83 1.96 3.47
CA GLN A 523 39.14 2.78 2.30
C GLN A 523 38.71 4.24 2.51
N GLU A 524 39.46 5.17 1.91
CA GLU A 524 39.39 6.61 2.19
C GLU A 524 38.00 7.27 1.99
N PRO A 525 37.10 6.83 1.07
CA PRO A 525 35.72 7.32 1.03
C PRO A 525 34.82 6.79 2.16
N ILE A 526 35.06 5.57 2.65
CA ILE A 526 34.26 4.93 3.70
C ILE A 526 34.66 5.46 5.08
N LEU A 527 35.97 5.57 5.34
CA LEU A 527 36.50 6.12 6.61
C LEU A 527 36.04 7.56 6.88
N GLN A 528 35.83 8.37 5.84
CA GLN A 528 35.25 9.71 6.00
C GLN A 528 33.85 9.70 6.64
N CYS A 529 33.10 8.61 6.45
CA CYS A 529 31.77 8.46 7.04
C CYS A 529 31.83 8.25 8.56
N PHE A 530 32.99 7.84 9.12
CA PHE A 530 33.11 7.55 10.55
C PHE A 530 32.86 8.78 11.40
N SER A 531 33.16 9.98 10.89
CA SER A 531 32.89 11.24 11.58
C SER A 531 31.41 11.46 11.93
N PHE A 532 30.48 10.81 11.22
CA PHE A 532 29.04 10.87 11.47
C PHE A 532 28.53 9.79 12.43
N LEU A 533 29.35 8.78 12.72
CA LEU A 533 29.00 7.70 13.64
C LEU A 533 29.14 8.14 15.10
N PRO A 534 28.35 7.57 16.03
CA PRO A 534 28.56 7.76 17.47
C PRO A 534 30.00 7.42 17.88
N PRO A 535 30.62 8.18 18.81
CA PRO A 535 32.03 7.99 19.17
C PRO A 535 32.38 6.57 19.61
N ASP A 536 31.50 5.91 20.37
CA ASP A 536 31.68 4.54 20.83
C ASP A 536 31.64 3.52 19.69
N GLU A 537 30.78 3.72 18.70
CA GLU A 537 30.74 2.87 17.50
C GLU A 537 31.97 3.05 16.61
N GLN A 538 32.48 4.29 16.51
CA GLN A 538 33.77 4.52 15.85
C GLN A 538 34.86 3.66 16.52
N VAL A 539 34.94 3.67 17.86
CA VAL A 539 35.93 2.86 18.60
C VAL A 539 35.72 1.36 18.37
N ASN A 540 34.49 0.87 18.36
CA ASN A 540 34.19 -0.55 18.13
C ASN A 540 34.67 -1.03 16.76
N LEU A 541 34.37 -0.27 15.69
CA LEU A 541 34.68 -0.64 14.31
C LEU A 541 36.19 -0.76 14.05
N ILE A 542 36.99 0.10 14.68
CA ILE A 542 38.45 0.19 14.49
C ILE A 542 39.25 -0.55 15.55
N TRP A 543 38.61 -1.14 16.57
CA TRP A 543 39.32 -1.71 17.72
C TRP A 543 40.32 -2.80 17.35
N SER A 544 39.93 -3.67 16.41
CA SER A 544 40.81 -4.75 15.91
C SER A 544 42.08 -4.22 15.23
N LEU A 545 42.04 -3.02 14.65
CA LEU A 545 43.21 -2.40 14.05
C LEU A 545 44.14 -1.80 15.11
N ILE A 546 43.57 -1.17 16.15
CA ILE A 546 44.33 -0.71 17.32
C ILE A 546 45.06 -1.89 17.98
N GLU A 547 44.41 -3.04 18.11
CA GLU A 547 45.03 -4.26 18.63
C GLU A 547 46.23 -4.74 17.81
N SER A 548 46.24 -4.45 16.51
CA SER A 548 47.33 -4.76 15.58
C SER A 548 48.36 -3.63 15.42
N ASP A 549 48.32 -2.60 16.26
CA ASP A 549 49.18 -1.40 16.19
C ASP A 549 49.06 -0.60 14.87
N ASP A 550 48.00 -0.81 14.09
CA ASP A 550 47.64 0.03 12.94
C ASP A 550 46.79 1.21 13.44
N LEU A 551 47.24 2.43 13.15
CA LEU A 551 46.57 3.67 13.53
C LEU A 551 46.31 4.58 12.31
N SER A 552 46.40 4.04 11.09
CA SER A 552 46.22 4.78 9.83
C SER A 552 44.90 5.55 9.74
N PHE A 553 43.88 5.12 10.49
CA PHE A 553 42.57 5.74 10.59
C PHE A 553 42.46 6.88 11.63
N TRP A 554 43.47 7.11 12.47
CA TRP A 554 43.41 8.04 13.63
C TRP A 554 42.84 9.41 13.25
N ARG A 555 43.22 9.93 12.08
CA ARG A 555 42.78 11.26 11.58
C ARG A 555 41.28 11.36 11.27
N TYR A 556 40.61 10.24 11.01
CA TYR A 556 39.18 10.21 10.66
C TYR A 556 38.26 10.07 11.87
N LEU A 557 38.83 9.73 13.03
CA LEU A 557 38.06 9.61 14.27
C LEU A 557 37.66 10.99 14.80
N SER A 558 36.45 11.07 15.34
CA SER A 558 36.02 12.24 16.10
C SER A 558 36.89 12.44 17.34
N ARG A 559 36.96 13.68 17.83
CA ARG A 559 37.67 14.02 19.09
C ARG A 559 37.27 13.10 20.25
N LYS A 560 35.97 12.85 20.42
CA LYS A 560 35.45 12.00 21.51
C LYS A 560 35.90 10.55 21.29
N ALA A 561 35.83 10.04 20.07
CA ALA A 561 36.28 8.68 19.75
C ALA A 561 37.78 8.50 20.00
N LYS A 562 38.63 9.47 19.65
CA LYS A 562 40.07 9.45 19.95
C LYS A 562 40.35 9.36 21.45
N ILE A 563 39.66 10.17 22.26
CA ILE A 563 39.77 10.12 23.73
C ILE A 563 39.31 8.76 24.26
N MET A 564 38.20 8.25 23.74
CA MET A 564 37.62 6.97 24.13
C MET A 564 38.46 5.76 23.70
N CYS A 565 39.20 5.83 22.59
CA CYS A 565 40.20 4.82 22.23
C CYS A 565 41.22 4.65 23.35
N VAL A 566 41.69 5.77 23.92
CA VAL A 566 42.63 5.74 25.04
C VAL A 566 41.96 5.18 26.30
N TYR A 567 40.73 5.57 26.60
CA TYR A 567 39.99 4.99 27.75
C TYR A 567 39.90 3.47 27.63
N ARG A 568 39.52 2.95 26.46
CA ARG A 568 39.39 1.52 26.21
C ARG A 568 40.75 0.80 26.24
N LEU A 569 41.79 1.44 25.70
CA LEU A 569 43.16 0.90 25.68
C LEU A 569 43.65 0.64 27.11
N GLU A 570 43.47 1.63 27.96
CA GLU A 570 43.90 1.58 29.35
C GLU A 570 43.00 0.66 30.19
N LYS A 571 41.68 0.65 29.95
CA LYS A 571 40.74 -0.27 30.59
C LYS A 571 41.04 -1.73 30.31
N GLU A 572 41.33 -2.06 29.06
CA GLU A 572 41.66 -3.42 28.62
C GLU A 572 43.13 -3.79 28.90
N SER A 573 43.89 -2.93 29.59
CA SER A 573 45.29 -3.15 30.00
C SER A 573 46.23 -3.53 28.84
N LYS A 574 46.03 -2.89 27.68
CA LYS A 574 46.88 -3.10 26.51
C LYS A 574 48.19 -2.32 26.62
N ASN A 575 49.17 -2.68 25.77
CA ASN A 575 50.50 -2.10 25.79
C ASN A 575 50.47 -0.61 25.35
N THR A 576 50.33 0.30 26.34
CA THR A 576 50.33 1.75 26.17
C THR A 576 51.55 2.25 25.39
N SER A 577 52.72 1.65 25.65
CA SER A 577 53.98 1.95 24.96
C SER A 577 53.92 1.67 23.45
N ASN A 578 53.37 0.53 23.03
CA ASN A 578 53.19 0.21 21.60
C ASN A 578 52.26 1.21 20.91
N PHE A 579 51.11 1.49 21.53
CA PHE A 579 50.15 2.46 21.02
C PHE A 579 50.77 3.84 20.83
N LEU A 580 51.49 4.36 21.83
CA LEU A 580 52.17 5.66 21.74
C LEU A 580 53.24 5.67 20.64
N ASN A 581 54.00 4.58 20.48
CA ASN A 581 55.00 4.45 19.43
C ASN A 581 54.37 4.43 18.02
N ALA A 582 53.31 3.65 17.83
CA ALA A 582 52.55 3.62 16.58
C ALA A 582 51.95 5.00 16.27
N LEU A 583 51.36 5.66 17.27
CA LEU A 583 50.73 6.96 17.11
C LEU A 583 51.76 8.04 16.75
N ASN A 584 52.94 8.02 17.40
CA ASN A 584 54.03 8.95 17.10
C ASN A 584 54.53 8.83 15.65
N LYS A 585 54.50 7.63 15.04
CA LYS A 585 54.86 7.47 13.62
C LYS A 585 53.88 8.21 12.71
N ILE A 586 52.59 8.21 13.05
CA ILE A 586 51.53 8.84 12.25
C ILE A 586 51.49 10.35 12.48
N ILE A 587 51.60 10.78 13.75
CA ILE A 587 51.55 12.20 14.13
C ILE A 587 52.69 13.01 13.50
N LYS A 588 53.83 12.38 13.17
CA LYS A 588 54.91 13.03 12.38
C LYS A 588 54.43 13.55 11.03
N ASN A 589 53.53 12.81 10.37
CA ASN A 589 52.97 13.19 9.08
C ASN A 589 51.67 14.00 9.23
N TYR A 590 50.92 13.76 10.31
CA TYR A 590 49.63 14.40 10.59
C TYR A 590 49.54 14.84 12.05
N PRO A 591 50.00 16.06 12.40
CA PRO A 591 50.02 16.53 13.77
C PRO A 591 48.64 16.51 14.46
N GLU A 592 48.56 15.95 15.66
CA GLU A 592 47.34 16.03 16.49
C GLU A 592 47.24 17.43 17.11
N ASN A 593 46.30 18.22 16.62
CA ASN A 593 46.11 19.61 17.03
C ASN A 593 45.00 19.78 18.08
N ASP A 594 44.15 18.76 18.31
CA ASP A 594 43.09 18.87 19.30
C ASP A 594 43.66 18.88 20.72
N SER A 595 43.42 19.97 21.45
CA SER A 595 44.00 20.17 22.78
C SER A 595 43.51 19.14 23.80
N LEU A 596 42.26 18.68 23.69
CA LEU A 596 41.69 17.69 24.62
C LEU A 596 42.23 16.29 24.35
N VAL A 597 42.39 15.91 23.08
CA VAL A 597 43.06 14.65 22.72
C VAL A 597 44.50 14.68 23.24
N ARG A 598 45.22 15.79 23.03
CA ARG A 598 46.57 15.97 23.57
C ARG A 598 46.62 15.88 25.09
N CYS A 599 45.62 16.38 25.83
CA CYS A 599 45.56 16.21 27.27
C CYS A 599 45.65 14.72 27.64
N VAL A 600 44.81 13.89 27.02
CA VAL A 600 44.73 12.47 27.30
C VAL A 600 46.02 11.74 26.91
N LEU A 601 46.58 12.06 25.75
CA LEU A 601 47.86 11.52 25.30
C LEU A 601 49.02 11.87 26.25
N ASN A 602 49.02 13.09 26.83
CA ASN A 602 50.03 13.45 27.84
C ASN A 602 49.82 12.70 29.17
N ILE A 603 48.58 12.40 29.55
CA ILE A 603 48.30 11.61 30.77
C ILE A 603 48.83 10.18 30.62
N ILE A 604 48.53 9.49 29.52
CA ILE A 604 49.06 8.13 29.31
C ILE A 604 50.57 8.13 29.05
N TRP A 605 51.14 9.20 28.51
CA TRP A 605 52.59 9.34 28.42
C TRP A 605 53.26 9.42 29.80
N VAL A 606 52.64 10.12 30.76
CA VAL A 606 53.12 10.18 32.16
C VAL A 606 53.12 8.80 32.80
N LYS A 607 52.13 7.96 32.51
CA LYS A 607 52.07 6.58 33.02
C LYS A 607 53.37 5.81 32.73
N GLU A 608 53.91 5.97 31.52
CA GLU A 608 55.18 5.36 31.08
C GLU A 608 56.43 6.15 31.54
N ASN A 609 56.26 7.39 32.04
CA ASN A 609 57.33 8.34 32.37
C ASN A 609 57.12 8.99 33.75
N GLN A 610 56.96 8.17 34.79
CA GLN A 610 56.57 8.62 36.13
C GLN A 610 57.48 9.69 36.74
N ASN A 611 58.77 9.70 36.40
CA ASN A 611 59.73 10.74 36.84
C ASN A 611 59.33 12.16 36.38
N SER A 612 58.47 12.28 35.36
CA SER A 612 57.98 13.54 34.80
C SER A 612 56.52 13.82 35.16
N ALA A 613 55.91 13.12 36.12
CA ALA A 613 54.48 13.23 36.43
C ALA A 613 54.02 14.66 36.74
N ASN A 614 54.78 15.41 37.54
CA ASN A 614 54.46 16.80 37.87
C ASN A 614 54.46 17.70 36.62
N GLN A 615 55.50 17.62 35.79
CA GLN A 615 55.62 18.38 34.54
C GLN A 615 54.54 18.00 33.53
N GLY A 616 54.23 16.70 33.46
CA GLY A 616 53.15 16.17 32.62
C GLY A 616 51.78 16.71 33.06
N PHE A 617 51.49 16.71 34.36
CA PHE A 617 50.25 17.30 34.89
C PHE A 617 50.18 18.81 34.64
N GLU A 618 51.26 19.57 34.82
CA GLU A 618 51.29 21.01 34.51
C GLU A 618 50.92 21.28 33.05
N LYS A 619 51.43 20.46 32.13
CA LYS A 619 51.11 20.54 30.69
C LYS A 619 49.64 20.20 30.42
N VAL A 620 49.11 19.15 31.05
CA VAL A 620 47.68 18.79 30.96
C VAL A 620 46.79 19.92 31.47
N ASN A 621 47.10 20.46 32.65
CA ASN A 621 46.36 21.57 33.25
C ASN A 621 46.36 22.80 32.34
N LYS A 622 47.52 23.15 31.77
CA LYS A 622 47.64 24.25 30.82
C LYS A 622 46.76 24.04 29.59
N LEU A 623 46.81 22.87 28.96
CA LEU A 623 45.98 22.54 27.78
C LEU A 623 44.48 22.64 28.09
N LEU A 624 44.03 22.16 29.26
CA LEU A 624 42.63 22.25 29.68
C LEU A 624 42.19 23.71 29.89
N ILE A 625 43.01 24.51 30.59
CA ILE A 625 42.71 25.91 30.86
C ILE A 625 42.69 26.73 29.56
N ASP A 626 43.70 26.56 28.71
CA ASP A 626 43.81 27.27 27.44
C ASP A 626 42.64 26.92 26.51
N TYR A 627 42.26 25.64 26.42
CA TYR A 627 41.10 25.21 25.65
C TYR A 627 39.81 25.90 26.13
N VAL A 628 39.56 25.89 27.44
CA VAL A 628 38.35 26.52 28.01
C VAL A 628 38.32 28.02 27.75
N ILE A 629 39.44 28.72 27.95
CA ILE A 629 39.55 30.17 27.70
C ILE A 629 39.36 30.48 26.22
N GLN A 630 40.01 29.72 25.33
CA GLN A 630 39.91 29.91 23.89
C GLN A 630 38.47 29.69 23.41
N GLN A 631 37.83 28.58 23.80
CA GLN A 631 36.44 28.31 23.46
C GLN A 631 35.48 29.38 24.00
N ALA A 632 35.70 29.86 25.22
CA ALA A 632 34.91 30.97 25.79
C ALA A 632 35.06 32.27 25.00
N LYS A 633 36.20 32.48 24.33
CA LYS A 633 36.52 33.68 23.55
C LYS A 633 36.02 33.58 22.11
N THR A 634 36.20 32.43 21.46
CA THR A 634 35.96 32.26 20.02
C THR A 634 34.59 31.70 19.67
N SER A 635 33.85 31.16 20.64
CA SER A 635 32.54 30.53 20.39
C SER A 635 31.46 31.06 21.32
N SER A 636 30.24 31.19 20.81
CA SER A 636 29.01 31.40 21.58
C SER A 636 28.41 30.11 22.13
N GLU A 637 28.78 28.95 21.57
CA GLU A 637 28.29 27.65 22.00
C GLU A 637 28.74 27.29 23.42
N ALA A 638 28.01 26.40 24.07
CA ALA A 638 28.40 25.87 25.38
C ALA A 638 29.72 25.09 25.26
N ILE A 639 30.66 25.34 26.17
CA ILE A 639 31.98 24.72 26.13
C ILE A 639 31.84 23.20 26.35
N ASP A 640 32.24 22.45 25.34
CA ASP A 640 32.25 20.99 25.33
C ASP A 640 33.64 20.44 25.66
N ILE A 641 33.73 19.69 26.76
CA ILE A 641 34.92 18.98 27.24
C ILE A 641 34.60 17.50 27.41
N ASP A 642 33.48 17.01 26.87
CA ASP A 642 33.17 15.59 26.90
C ASP A 642 34.26 14.80 26.14
N PRO A 643 34.65 13.60 26.61
CA PRO A 643 34.17 12.91 27.81
C PRO A 643 35.07 13.12 29.05
N LEU A 644 35.88 14.18 29.12
CA LEU A 644 36.93 14.32 30.15
C LEU A 644 36.39 14.69 31.54
N LEU A 645 35.24 15.37 31.62
CA LEU A 645 34.64 15.76 32.89
C LEU A 645 33.45 14.86 33.22
N PRO A 646 33.31 14.38 34.47
CA PRO A 646 32.17 13.55 34.87
C PRO A 646 30.84 14.28 34.66
N LEU A 647 29.89 13.64 33.98
CA LEU A 647 28.56 14.20 33.77
C LEU A 647 27.74 14.23 35.07
N CYS A 648 26.85 15.21 35.19
CA CYS A 648 25.86 15.24 36.27
C CYS A 648 24.67 14.35 35.88
N LYS A 649 24.53 13.17 36.51
CA LYS A 649 23.43 12.23 36.21
C LYS A 649 22.02 12.72 36.61
N PRO A 650 21.84 13.57 37.64
CA PRO A 650 20.60 14.34 37.84
C PRO A 650 20.34 15.43 36.77
N LYS A 651 21.28 15.64 35.83
CA LYS A 651 21.29 16.64 34.75
C LYS A 651 20.95 18.07 35.19
N LYS A 652 21.28 18.45 36.43
CA LYS A 652 21.03 19.80 36.97
C LYS A 652 22.02 20.86 36.46
N VAL A 653 23.20 20.40 36.05
CA VAL A 653 24.28 21.11 35.36
C VAL A 653 24.91 20.12 34.37
N LYS A 654 25.79 20.54 33.46
CA LYS A 654 26.41 19.60 32.50
C LYS A 654 27.37 18.65 33.22
N TYR A 655 28.37 19.21 33.92
CA TYR A 655 29.39 18.43 34.62
C TYR A 655 29.15 18.40 36.13
N CYS A 656 29.48 17.30 36.81
CA CYS A 656 29.27 17.14 38.23
C CYS A 656 30.14 18.10 39.05
N VAL A 657 29.53 18.82 40.00
CA VAL A 657 30.20 19.81 40.88
C VAL A 657 30.05 19.45 42.37
N ALA A 658 29.65 18.21 42.64
CA ALA A 658 29.50 17.70 43.99
C ALA A 658 30.84 17.70 44.72
N LYS A 659 30.79 17.66 46.04
CA LYS A 659 31.99 17.67 46.88
C LYS A 659 31.87 16.73 48.07
N PRO A 660 33.00 16.28 48.63
CA PRO A 660 32.99 15.39 49.79
C PRO A 660 32.20 16.00 50.95
N TRP A 661 31.31 15.21 51.56
CA TRP A 661 30.55 15.61 52.74
C TRP A 661 30.67 14.55 53.84
N ALA A 662 31.71 14.70 54.67
CA ALA A 662 31.98 13.79 55.79
C ALA A 662 30.95 13.96 56.92
N ARG A 663 30.43 12.84 57.43
CA ARG A 663 29.69 12.75 58.69
C ARG A 663 30.56 12.16 59.80
N ASP A 664 30.06 12.16 61.03
CA ASP A 664 30.81 11.65 62.17
C ASP A 664 31.13 10.16 62.06
N GLU A 665 30.29 9.39 61.35
CA GLU A 665 30.53 7.99 60.99
C GLU A 665 31.75 7.81 60.07
N ASP A 666 31.97 8.71 59.10
CA ASP A 666 33.11 8.66 58.16
C ASP A 666 34.44 8.94 58.87
N LYS A 667 34.41 9.77 59.92
CA LYS A 667 35.61 10.12 60.70
C LYS A 667 36.17 8.93 61.49
N GLN A 668 35.36 7.90 61.74
CA GLN A 668 35.74 6.71 62.50
C GLN A 668 36.35 5.61 61.62
N LEU A 669 36.07 5.60 60.32
CA LEU A 669 36.43 4.51 59.40
C LEU A 669 37.90 4.52 58.91
N LYS A 670 38.71 5.53 59.27
CA LYS A 670 40.11 5.72 58.78
C LYS A 670 40.26 5.65 57.25
N THR A 671 39.18 5.79 56.47
CA THR A 671 39.22 5.86 55.01
C THR A 671 39.33 7.31 54.56
N ASN A 672 40.16 7.60 53.55
CA ASN A 672 40.22 8.92 52.90
C ASN A 672 39.00 9.22 52.00
N ARG A 673 38.05 8.28 51.91
CA ARG A 673 36.80 8.42 51.16
C ARG A 673 35.64 8.69 52.12
N VAL A 674 34.78 9.64 51.75
CA VAL A 674 33.51 9.89 52.45
C VAL A 674 32.43 8.93 51.98
N SER A 675 31.35 8.76 52.74
CA SER A 675 30.17 7.97 52.33
C SER A 675 29.13 8.77 51.54
N ARG A 676 29.19 10.11 51.57
CA ARG A 676 28.20 10.99 50.90
C ARG A 676 28.86 12.20 50.23
N ALA A 677 28.19 12.73 49.21
CA ALA A 677 28.52 14.01 48.62
C ALA A 677 27.47 15.07 48.98
N TYR A 678 27.88 16.33 48.96
CA TYR A 678 26.95 17.45 48.96
C TYR A 678 26.87 18.04 47.56
N CYS A 679 25.65 18.19 47.03
CA CYS A 679 25.43 18.82 45.73
C CYS A 679 25.05 20.30 45.92
N PRO A 680 25.94 21.26 45.60
CA PRO A 680 25.64 22.67 45.82
C PRO A 680 24.54 23.23 44.90
N ARG A 681 24.26 22.54 43.79
CA ARG A 681 23.16 22.87 42.88
C ARG A 681 21.79 22.53 43.48
N LEU A 682 21.70 21.38 44.16
CA LEU A 682 20.47 20.91 44.83
C LEU A 682 20.34 21.44 46.26
N ARG A 683 21.45 21.86 46.87
CA ARG A 683 21.56 22.22 48.30
C ARG A 683 21.16 21.11 49.26
N THR A 684 21.45 19.86 48.89
CA THR A 684 21.16 18.65 49.67
C THR A 684 22.25 17.59 49.45
N ASP A 685 22.18 16.49 50.18
CA ASP A 685 23.03 15.32 49.94
C ASP A 685 22.78 14.73 48.54
N CYS A 686 23.86 14.21 47.99
CA CYS A 686 23.87 13.44 46.77
C CYS A 686 24.63 12.16 47.10
N ASP A 687 24.00 11.01 46.84
CA ASP A 687 24.65 9.72 47.02
C ASP A 687 25.92 9.65 46.18
N LEU A 688 26.92 8.89 46.64
CA LEU A 688 28.09 8.64 45.82
C LEU A 688 27.75 7.71 44.68
N PHE A 689 28.42 7.94 43.55
CA PHE A 689 28.33 7.02 42.42
C PHE A 689 28.80 5.62 42.84
N ASP A 690 27.99 4.61 42.53
CA ASP A 690 28.29 3.20 42.74
C ASP A 690 28.03 2.45 41.43
N SER A 691 29.08 1.90 40.82
CA SER A 691 28.99 1.13 39.58
C SER A 691 28.29 -0.22 39.75
N LYS A 692 28.18 -0.74 40.98
CA LYS A 692 27.58 -2.04 41.28
C LYS A 692 26.09 -1.96 41.65
N LYS A 693 25.58 -0.76 41.93
CA LYS A 693 24.14 -0.55 42.16
C LYS A 693 23.42 -0.32 40.84
N THR A 694 22.77 -1.37 40.34
CA THR A 694 21.71 -1.27 39.33
C THR A 694 20.39 -0.99 40.05
N ASP A 695 19.84 0.21 39.88
CA ASP A 695 18.54 0.54 40.47
C ASP A 695 17.42 -0.24 39.75
N THR A 696 16.52 -0.84 40.54
CA THR A 696 15.25 -1.45 40.09
C THR A 696 14.13 -0.42 39.93
N SER A 697 14.44 0.88 39.99
CA SER A 697 13.48 1.95 39.68
C SER A 697 13.56 2.30 38.19
N SER A 698 12.43 2.67 37.59
CA SER A 698 12.18 2.83 36.15
C SER A 698 13.01 3.90 35.40
N TYR A 699 14.13 4.35 35.96
CA TYR A 699 15.10 5.27 35.36
C TYR A 699 16.53 4.68 35.44
N GLY A 700 16.80 3.66 34.63
CA GLY A 700 18.03 2.87 34.64
C GLY A 700 19.33 3.61 34.26
N SER A 701 19.95 4.29 35.24
CA SER A 701 21.39 4.55 35.23
C SER A 701 21.90 4.74 36.67
N SER A 702 23.03 4.13 37.01
CA SER A 702 23.70 4.24 38.32
C SER A 702 23.84 5.71 38.75
N TYR A 703 23.09 6.09 39.79
CA TYR A 703 22.89 7.47 40.26
C TYR A 703 23.98 7.87 41.26
N GLY A 704 24.45 9.13 41.22
CA GLY A 704 25.31 9.68 42.28
C GLY A 704 26.44 10.61 41.82
N ALA A 705 27.13 11.18 42.80
CA ALA A 705 28.27 12.08 42.64
C ALA A 705 29.56 11.30 42.32
N ARG A 706 30.14 11.60 41.15
CA ARG A 706 31.47 11.13 40.73
C ARG A 706 32.57 11.96 41.40
N LEU A 707 32.91 11.61 42.65
CA LEU A 707 34.00 12.26 43.41
C LEU A 707 35.35 11.55 43.24
N TYR A 708 35.33 10.24 43.05
CA TYR A 708 36.51 9.38 43.03
C TYR A 708 36.53 8.57 41.73
N ALA A 709 37.72 8.14 41.33
CA ALA A 709 37.89 7.25 40.20
C ALA A 709 37.25 5.88 40.48
N ASP A 710 36.57 5.33 39.48
CA ASP A 710 36.12 3.94 39.47
C ASP A 710 36.56 3.26 38.17
N CYS A 711 37.77 2.71 38.18
CA CYS A 711 38.34 2.00 37.04
C CYS A 711 37.62 0.67 36.73
N SER A 712 36.64 0.23 37.55
CA SER A 712 35.86 -0.98 37.30
C SER A 712 34.69 -0.75 36.32
N GLN A 713 34.25 0.50 36.13
CA GLN A 713 33.16 0.83 35.21
C GLN A 713 33.55 0.65 33.73
N ASP A 714 32.55 0.70 32.85
CA ASP A 714 32.72 0.67 31.39
C ASP A 714 33.57 1.86 30.90
N TRP A 715 34.46 1.63 29.94
CA TRP A 715 35.37 2.66 29.42
C TRP A 715 34.62 3.84 28.80
N ARG A 716 33.37 3.67 28.36
CA ARG A 716 32.53 4.77 27.84
C ARG A 716 32.19 5.82 28.91
N ASP A 717 32.19 5.42 30.18
CA ASP A 717 31.86 6.25 31.34
C ASP A 717 33.10 6.81 32.07
N TRP A 718 34.30 6.58 31.52
CA TRP A 718 35.55 7.10 32.07
C TRP A 718 35.68 8.62 31.89
N SER A 719 36.49 9.22 32.75
CA SER A 719 36.76 10.64 32.80
C SER A 719 38.21 10.89 33.20
N LEU A 720 38.58 12.17 33.43
CA LEU A 720 39.86 12.52 34.03
C LEU A 720 40.12 11.86 35.38
N LEU A 721 39.08 11.50 36.15
CA LEU A 721 39.25 10.80 37.42
C LEU A 721 39.96 9.47 37.20
N GLU A 722 39.44 8.64 36.31
CA GLU A 722 40.00 7.32 35.99
C GLU A 722 41.36 7.44 35.32
N LEU A 723 41.52 8.41 34.40
CA LEU A 723 42.81 8.66 33.75
C LEU A 723 43.92 9.07 34.73
N PHE A 724 43.61 9.92 35.72
CA PHE A 724 44.60 10.30 36.73
C PHE A 724 44.95 9.13 37.64
N GLU A 725 43.97 8.30 38.02
CA GLU A 725 44.19 7.11 38.85
C GLU A 725 45.12 6.11 38.15
N ILE A 726 44.85 5.75 36.88
CA ILE A 726 45.67 4.76 36.15
C ILE A 726 47.10 5.26 35.84
N ALA A 727 47.29 6.57 35.76
CA ALA A 727 48.57 7.20 35.47
C ALA A 727 49.34 7.59 36.72
N ASP A 728 48.79 7.30 37.92
CA ASP A 728 49.31 7.72 39.22
C ASP A 728 49.58 9.24 39.30
N ILE A 729 48.71 10.03 38.66
CA ILE A 729 48.81 11.49 38.67
C ILE A 729 48.01 12.04 39.84
N VAL A 730 48.72 12.68 40.77
CA VAL A 730 48.10 13.52 41.80
C VAL A 730 48.00 14.96 41.27
N PRO A 731 46.81 15.49 40.95
CA PRO A 731 46.65 16.81 40.34
C PRO A 731 46.90 17.93 41.36
N LYS A 732 48.17 18.18 41.66
CA LYS A 732 48.61 19.17 42.66
C LYS A 732 48.91 20.50 41.99
N ILE A 733 48.17 21.53 42.39
CA ILE A 733 48.43 22.92 42.02
C ILE A 733 48.84 23.66 43.29
N LYS A 734 49.85 24.53 43.20
CA LYS A 734 50.50 25.18 44.35
C LYS A 734 49.52 25.86 45.31
N GLU A 735 48.42 26.40 44.78
CA GLU A 735 47.40 27.15 45.52
C GLU A 735 46.15 26.31 45.91
N MET A 736 46.17 24.99 45.76
CA MET A 736 45.05 24.09 46.05
C MET A 736 45.37 23.16 47.23
N GLU A 737 44.53 23.22 48.28
CA GLU A 737 44.73 22.42 49.50
C GLU A 737 44.56 20.91 49.30
N LYS A 738 43.64 20.51 48.41
CA LYS A 738 43.21 19.12 48.21
C LYS A 738 43.24 18.74 46.73
N PRO A 739 44.11 17.83 46.28
CA PRO A 739 44.18 17.41 44.88
C PRO A 739 42.85 16.86 44.34
N GLU A 740 42.08 16.15 45.16
CA GLU A 740 40.75 15.64 44.81
C GLU A 740 39.73 16.76 44.49
N ASP A 741 40.07 18.02 44.79
CA ASP A 741 39.25 19.15 44.42
C ASP A 741 39.37 19.54 42.93
N TYR A 742 40.41 19.09 42.23
CA TYR A 742 40.74 19.57 40.89
C TYR A 742 39.59 19.39 39.89
N VAL A 743 39.16 18.13 39.65
CA VAL A 743 38.17 17.80 38.63
C VAL A 743 36.81 18.48 38.88
N PRO A 744 36.23 18.47 40.10
CA PRO A 744 34.97 19.17 40.31
C PRO A 744 35.10 20.71 40.39
N LYS A 745 36.29 21.28 40.65
CA LYS A 745 36.53 22.73 40.50
C LYS A 745 36.59 23.14 39.02
N LEU A 746 37.29 22.36 38.20
CA LEU A 746 37.29 22.53 36.74
C LEU A 746 35.86 22.40 36.17
N SER A 747 35.13 21.38 36.59
CA SER A 747 33.70 21.20 36.25
C SER A 747 32.85 22.40 36.67
N GLY A 748 33.07 22.92 37.88
CA GLY A 748 32.41 24.11 38.39
C GLY A 748 32.67 25.35 37.56
N TRP A 749 33.93 25.56 37.16
CA TRP A 749 34.33 26.69 36.31
C TRP A 749 33.71 26.63 34.92
N VAL A 750 33.75 25.47 34.26
CA VAL A 750 33.20 25.29 32.91
C VAL A 750 31.68 25.49 32.91
N ASN A 751 30.98 24.90 33.89
CA ASN A 751 29.54 25.14 34.06
C ASN A 751 29.24 26.64 34.30
N ARG A 752 30.08 27.34 35.07
CA ARG A 752 29.90 28.77 35.36
C ARG A 752 30.16 29.64 34.12
N ILE A 753 31.17 29.32 33.30
CA ILE A 753 31.39 30.00 32.02
C ILE A 753 30.18 29.84 31.10
N ASN A 754 29.61 28.64 31.04
CA ASN A 754 28.42 28.41 30.23
C ASN A 754 27.19 29.16 30.74
N GLU A 755 27.07 29.39 32.05
CA GLU A 755 25.94 30.14 32.64
C GLU A 755 26.10 31.67 32.51
N ILE A 756 27.30 32.21 32.78
CA ILE A 756 27.50 33.66 32.99
C ILE A 756 28.71 34.22 32.24
N ARG A 757 28.96 33.73 31.03
CA ARG A 757 30.13 34.03 30.19
C ARG A 757 30.55 35.51 30.19
N LEU A 758 29.60 36.41 29.96
CA LEU A 758 29.88 37.86 29.90
C LEU A 758 30.44 38.42 31.21
N ARG A 759 29.93 37.95 32.37
CA ARG A 759 30.42 38.39 33.69
C ARG A 759 31.78 37.82 34.04
N LEU A 760 32.23 36.76 33.37
CA LEU A 760 33.56 36.18 33.59
C LEU A 760 34.67 36.85 32.79
N LYS A 761 34.34 37.83 31.94
CA LYS A 761 35.31 38.67 31.27
C LYS A 761 35.88 39.72 32.22
N CYS A 762 37.18 39.97 32.10
CA CYS A 762 37.81 41.11 32.76
C CYS A 762 37.23 42.41 32.19
N SER A 763 36.87 43.37 33.05
CA SER A 763 36.31 44.66 32.63
C SER A 763 37.30 45.56 31.89
N VAL A 764 38.58 45.18 31.83
CA VAL A 764 39.66 45.98 31.22
C VAL A 764 40.09 45.41 29.87
N CYS A 765 40.42 44.12 29.81
CA CYS A 765 40.91 43.49 28.58
C CYS A 765 39.92 42.52 27.93
N GLU A 766 38.74 42.33 28.53
CA GLU A 766 37.67 41.43 28.06
C GLU A 766 38.03 39.94 27.96
N ASP A 767 39.28 39.56 28.19
CA ASP A 767 39.69 38.17 28.29
C ASP A 767 38.95 37.46 29.45
N THR A 768 38.60 36.19 29.19
CA THR A 768 37.96 35.30 30.17
C THR A 768 38.90 35.07 31.36
N MET A 769 38.43 35.37 32.56
CA MET A 769 39.22 35.18 33.77
C MET A 769 39.25 33.69 34.18
N PRO A 770 40.44 33.10 34.40
CA PRO A 770 40.54 31.75 34.95
C PRO A 770 39.99 31.66 36.37
N HIS A 771 39.59 30.45 36.75
CA HIS A 771 39.16 30.17 38.11
C HIS A 771 40.31 30.27 39.12
N HIS A 772 40.02 30.81 40.31
CA HIS A 772 40.95 30.75 41.43
C HIS A 772 40.74 29.44 42.22
N PRO A 773 41.77 28.60 42.43
CA PRO A 773 41.61 27.25 42.97
C PRO A 773 41.28 27.18 44.47
N PHE A 774 41.56 28.23 45.23
CA PHE A 774 41.36 28.25 46.69
C PHE A 774 39.91 28.37 47.17
N TYR A 775 39.04 29.08 46.44
CA TYR A 775 37.78 29.56 47.02
C TYR A 775 36.57 28.67 46.69
N ALA A 776 35.96 28.06 47.71
CA ALA A 776 34.56 27.58 47.71
C ALA A 776 34.10 27.16 49.12
N THR A 777 32.85 27.45 49.49
CA THR A 777 32.23 26.97 50.73
C THR A 777 31.15 25.91 50.46
N PHE A 778 30.57 25.28 51.49
CA PHE A 778 29.43 24.35 51.32
C PHE A 778 28.16 24.99 50.79
N GLN A 779 28.02 26.32 50.81
CA GLN A 779 26.76 26.96 50.45
C GLN A 779 26.76 27.58 49.05
N ALA A 780 27.91 27.70 48.39
CA ALA A 780 28.03 28.28 47.06
C ALA A 780 27.42 27.36 45.99
N LYS A 781 26.60 27.87 45.06
CA LYS A 781 25.99 27.04 44.00
C LYS A 781 27.02 26.37 43.08
N PHE A 782 28.19 27.00 42.93
CA PHE A 782 29.33 26.49 42.15
C PHE A 782 30.55 26.31 43.06
N ARG A 783 31.40 25.34 42.68
CA ARG A 783 32.67 25.06 43.39
C ARG A 783 33.78 26.05 43.09
N VAL A 784 33.49 27.10 42.31
CA VAL A 784 34.40 28.20 42.01
C VAL A 784 33.58 29.48 42.02
N THR A 785 33.99 30.46 42.83
CA THR A 785 33.32 31.77 42.92
C THR A 785 34.26 32.96 42.83
N VAL A 786 35.58 32.75 42.69
CA VAL A 786 36.57 33.83 42.63
C VAL A 786 37.40 33.70 41.37
N PHE A 787 37.60 34.83 40.69
CA PHE A 787 38.24 34.92 39.39
C PHE A 787 39.22 36.10 39.37
N SER A 788 40.35 35.92 38.71
CA SER A 788 41.37 36.95 38.55
C SER A 788 41.87 36.95 37.11
N CYS A 789 42.05 38.13 36.53
CA CYS A 789 42.60 38.27 35.20
C CYS A 789 44.09 37.85 35.17
N LYS A 790 44.47 37.08 34.15
CA LYS A 790 45.85 36.60 33.94
C LYS A 790 46.86 37.73 33.72
N HIS A 791 46.42 38.89 33.21
CA HIS A 791 47.30 40.02 32.87
C HIS A 791 47.82 40.81 34.08
N GLY A 792 47.34 40.51 35.29
CA GLY A 792 47.94 41.04 36.50
C GLY A 792 47.53 42.48 36.83
N ILE A 793 48.50 43.36 37.11
CA ILE A 793 48.25 44.68 37.76
C ILE A 793 47.46 45.57 36.80
N GLY A 794 46.47 46.31 37.30
CA GLY A 794 45.60 47.15 36.48
C GLY A 794 44.40 46.43 35.85
N HIS A 795 44.28 45.11 36.04
CA HIS A 795 43.12 44.33 35.62
C HIS A 795 42.28 43.88 36.82
N ASP A 796 41.08 43.36 36.52
CA ASP A 796 40.20 42.71 37.49
C ASP A 796 40.94 41.62 38.28
N ARG A 797 40.95 41.75 39.61
CA ARG A 797 41.64 40.84 40.54
C ARG A 797 40.72 40.49 41.70
N ASN A 798 40.72 39.20 42.07
CA ASN A 798 39.89 38.66 43.16
C ASN A 798 38.42 39.07 43.01
N ILE A 799 37.87 38.94 41.80
CA ILE A 799 36.47 39.21 41.51
C ILE A 799 35.63 38.06 42.02
N TYR A 800 34.67 38.36 42.89
CA TYR A 800 33.74 37.38 43.44
C TYR A 800 32.48 37.36 42.58
N LEU A 801 32.19 36.21 41.99
CA LEU A 801 30.95 35.92 41.27
C LEU A 801 30.21 34.78 41.98
N ASN A 802 29.33 35.14 42.91
CA ASN A 802 28.59 34.17 43.73
C ASN A 802 27.07 34.31 43.52
N ASP A 803 26.28 33.43 44.13
CA ASP A 803 24.84 33.46 44.09
C ASP A 803 24.26 34.00 45.40
N CYS A 804 23.33 34.93 45.30
CA CYS A 804 22.65 35.47 46.45
C CYS A 804 21.75 34.41 47.11
N TRP A 805 21.94 34.11 48.39
CA TRP A 805 21.06 33.17 49.11
C TRP A 805 19.61 33.68 49.23
N GLY A 806 19.44 35.01 49.27
CA GLY A 806 18.16 35.71 49.37
C GLY A 806 17.33 35.62 48.09
N CYS A 807 17.80 36.29 47.02
CA CYS A 807 17.08 36.42 45.75
C CYS A 807 17.64 35.58 44.60
N GLU A 808 18.72 34.83 44.81
CA GLU A 808 19.34 33.93 43.82
C GLU A 808 19.99 34.62 42.61
N ALA A 809 19.90 35.94 42.51
CA ALA A 809 20.66 36.74 41.57
C ALA A 809 22.16 36.66 41.84
N ILE A 810 22.96 36.97 40.81
CA ILE A 810 24.41 36.91 40.90
C ILE A 810 24.93 38.12 41.67
N ILE A 811 25.83 37.85 42.60
CA ILE A 811 26.64 38.85 43.28
C ILE A 811 27.94 38.94 42.49
N ASP A 812 28.15 40.09 41.86
CA ASP A 812 29.40 40.47 41.21
C ASP A 812 30.07 41.56 42.04
N SER A 813 31.28 41.31 42.54
CA SER A 813 31.97 42.26 43.43
C SER A 813 32.34 43.58 42.77
N ARG A 814 32.30 43.68 41.43
CA ARG A 814 32.52 44.96 40.71
C ARG A 814 31.31 45.90 40.86
N GLU A 815 30.12 45.31 40.93
CA GLU A 815 28.84 46.02 41.11
C GLU A 815 28.48 46.15 42.60
N SER A 816 28.65 45.06 43.35
CA SER A 816 28.37 44.94 44.79
C SER A 816 29.63 45.28 45.58
N LYS A 817 29.98 46.56 45.72
CA LYS A 817 31.26 46.99 46.29
C LYS A 817 31.35 46.82 47.82
N TYR A 818 30.21 46.90 48.50
CA TYR A 818 30.15 46.92 49.97
C TYR A 818 29.87 45.55 50.56
N LYS A 819 30.42 45.34 51.76
CA LYS A 819 30.36 44.08 52.49
C LYS A 819 29.56 44.26 53.79
N SER A 820 28.84 43.21 54.18
CA SER A 820 28.15 43.14 55.46
C SER A 820 29.16 43.25 56.63
N PRO A 821 28.80 43.92 57.74
CA PRO A 821 29.75 44.23 58.83
C PRO A 821 30.35 43.00 59.51
N GLU A 822 29.54 41.98 59.77
CA GLU A 822 29.91 40.82 60.59
C GLU A 822 30.84 39.84 59.85
N LYS A 823 30.36 39.26 58.74
CA LYS A 823 31.05 38.18 58.01
C LYS A 823 31.74 38.64 56.73
N ARG A 824 31.76 39.96 56.48
CA ARG A 824 32.40 40.59 55.32
C ARG A 824 31.94 40.02 53.96
N TYR A 825 30.72 39.48 53.87
CA TYR A 825 30.14 39.06 52.58
C TYR A 825 29.65 40.25 51.78
N TYR A 826 29.91 40.24 50.47
CA TYR A 826 29.38 41.24 49.53
C TYR A 826 27.85 41.29 49.59
N ILE A 827 27.32 42.50 49.67
CA ILE A 827 25.89 42.75 49.78
C ILE A 827 25.27 42.73 48.38
N CYS A 828 24.29 41.85 48.16
CA CYS A 828 23.65 41.70 46.85
C CYS A 828 23.03 43.00 46.35
N ILE A 829 23.44 43.45 45.16
CA ILE A 829 22.95 44.67 44.52
C ILE A 829 21.43 44.66 44.25
N HIS A 830 20.80 43.48 44.15
CA HIS A 830 19.36 43.39 43.83
C HIS A 830 18.44 43.36 45.04
N CYS A 831 18.85 42.75 46.16
CA CYS A 831 17.97 42.53 47.31
C CYS A 831 18.56 42.93 48.67
N GLY A 832 19.79 43.43 48.70
CA GLY A 832 20.48 43.81 49.92
C GLY A 832 20.87 42.63 50.83
N SER A 833 20.79 41.38 50.37
CA SER A 833 21.21 40.23 51.19
C SER A 833 22.73 40.18 51.31
N GLY A 834 23.22 40.14 52.56
CA GLY A 834 24.63 39.97 52.94
C GLY A 834 24.80 38.70 53.78
N ALA A 835 25.29 38.81 55.01
CA ALA A 835 25.38 37.66 55.92
C ALA A 835 24.00 37.03 56.25
N GLN A 836 23.89 35.71 56.07
CA GLN A 836 22.71 34.94 56.45
C GLN A 836 22.66 34.77 57.99
N TYR A 837 21.47 34.90 58.55
CA TYR A 837 21.20 34.82 60.00
C TYR A 837 22.00 35.81 60.87
N SER A 838 22.42 36.94 60.30
CA SER A 838 23.01 38.02 61.09
C SER A 838 22.01 38.59 62.10
N ASN A 839 22.48 38.87 63.30
CA ASN A 839 21.73 39.55 64.36
C ASN A 839 21.93 41.07 64.36
N ILE A 840 22.84 41.59 63.53
CA ILE A 840 23.22 43.01 63.52
C ILE A 840 23.02 43.70 62.17
N TYR A 841 22.78 42.92 61.10
CA TYR A 841 22.59 43.41 59.74
C TYR A 841 21.25 42.95 59.17
N THR A 842 20.51 43.86 58.54
CA THR A 842 19.26 43.61 57.81
C THR A 842 19.36 44.09 56.37
N GLN A 843 18.66 43.41 55.45
CA GLN A 843 18.56 43.85 54.07
C GLN A 843 17.98 45.28 53.96
N GLY A 844 18.74 46.19 53.36
CA GLY A 844 18.40 47.61 53.26
C GLY A 844 19.12 48.52 54.27
N ASP A 845 19.85 47.95 55.23
CA ASP A 845 20.65 48.73 56.19
C ASP A 845 21.80 49.48 55.51
N ILE A 846 22.37 48.92 54.44
CA ILE A 846 23.47 49.50 53.68
C ILE A 846 23.14 49.39 52.20
N CYS A 847 23.27 50.49 51.46
CA CYS A 847 23.15 50.49 50.01
C CYS A 847 24.31 49.67 49.39
N PRO A 848 24.04 48.61 48.62
CA PRO A 848 25.08 47.77 48.04
C PRO A 848 25.95 48.49 46.99
N LYS A 849 25.44 49.58 46.39
CA LYS A 849 26.11 50.33 45.32
C LYS A 849 27.07 51.42 45.83
N CYS A 850 26.67 52.17 46.86
CA CYS A 850 27.42 53.34 47.34
C CYS A 850 27.68 53.37 48.86
N GLY A 851 27.25 52.35 49.61
CA GLY A 851 27.54 52.22 51.03
C GLY A 851 26.70 53.09 51.97
N THR A 852 25.86 53.98 51.44
CA THR A 852 24.99 54.83 52.26
C THR A 852 24.11 53.97 53.18
N PRO A 853 24.08 54.24 54.49
CA PRO A 853 23.24 53.51 55.43
C PRO A 853 21.75 53.86 55.29
N ALA A 854 20.89 53.01 55.83
CA ALA A 854 19.45 53.22 56.02
C ALA A 854 18.66 53.60 54.74
N MET A 855 18.51 52.63 53.82
CA MET A 855 17.70 52.82 52.62
C MET A 855 16.21 53.05 52.95
N THR A 856 15.57 54.00 52.25
CA THR A 856 14.16 54.38 52.49
C THR A 856 13.19 53.42 51.85
N VAL A 857 11.98 53.29 52.42
CA VAL A 857 10.87 52.58 51.77
C VAL A 857 10.47 53.34 50.50
N SER A 858 10.33 52.65 49.37
CA SER A 858 9.77 53.25 48.16
C SER A 858 8.26 53.51 48.34
N LYS A 859 7.78 54.68 47.90
CA LYS A 859 6.35 55.08 47.99
C LYS A 859 5.46 53.98 47.39
N GLY A 860 4.52 53.45 48.17
CA GLY A 860 3.54 52.44 47.73
C GLY A 860 3.96 50.96 47.85
N ASN A 861 5.21 50.62 48.21
CA ASN A 861 5.59 49.21 48.39
C ASN A 861 6.67 48.98 49.46
N TYR A 862 6.28 48.39 50.59
CA TYR A 862 7.16 48.09 51.73
C TYR A 862 8.30 47.12 51.43
N ARG A 863 8.24 46.38 50.31
CA ARG A 863 9.30 45.46 49.88
C ARG A 863 10.40 46.11 49.06
N TYR A 864 10.23 47.34 48.60
CA TYR A 864 11.26 48.05 47.84
C TYR A 864 11.95 49.08 48.72
N ARG A 865 13.28 49.14 48.63
CA ARG A 865 14.10 50.11 49.34
C ARG A 865 14.91 50.91 48.35
N GLN A 866 15.00 52.23 48.54
CA GLN A 866 15.73 53.14 47.68
C GLN A 866 16.84 53.85 48.47
N CYS A 867 18.01 53.93 47.87
CA CYS A 867 19.13 54.66 48.44
C CYS A 867 18.89 56.16 48.26
N ARG A 868 19.07 56.94 49.33
CA ARG A 868 18.92 58.40 49.31
C ARG A 868 20.04 59.11 48.54
N SER A 869 21.24 58.51 48.46
CA SER A 869 22.41 59.14 47.85
C SER A 869 22.56 58.86 46.36
N CYS A 870 22.26 57.63 45.90
CA CYS A 870 22.50 57.22 44.51
C CYS A 870 21.26 56.71 43.78
N ASN A 871 20.07 56.85 44.39
CA ASN A 871 18.78 56.37 43.89
C ASN A 871 18.70 54.87 43.59
N HIS A 872 19.73 54.08 43.95
CA HIS A 872 19.74 52.64 43.75
C HIS A 872 18.60 51.97 44.52
N GLN A 873 17.85 51.09 43.84
CA GLN A 873 16.71 50.40 44.42
C GLN A 873 17.01 48.91 44.61
N ILE A 874 16.57 48.36 45.74
CA ILE A 874 16.58 46.91 46.01
C ILE A 874 15.17 46.40 46.30
N LYS A 875 14.94 45.13 45.98
CA LYS A 875 13.72 44.39 46.35
C LYS A 875 14.04 43.37 47.44
N LEU A 876 13.45 43.54 48.62
CA LEU A 876 13.66 42.64 49.74
C LEU A 876 13.20 41.20 49.40
N PRO A 877 13.95 40.18 49.85
CA PRO A 877 13.59 38.79 49.59
C PRO A 877 12.32 38.38 50.38
N LYS A 878 11.81 37.16 50.14
CA LYS A 878 10.67 36.59 50.89
C LYS A 878 10.92 36.66 52.41
N ASP A 879 9.86 36.81 53.19
CA ASP A 879 9.96 37.09 54.63
C ASP A 879 10.81 36.08 55.42
N LYS A 880 10.72 34.79 55.07
CA LYS A 880 11.54 33.72 55.65
C LYS A 880 13.04 33.83 55.38
N LYS A 881 13.45 34.68 54.42
CA LYS A 881 14.84 34.94 54.04
C LYS A 881 15.32 36.34 54.52
N ILE A 882 14.54 37.03 55.34
CA ILE A 882 14.99 38.29 55.96
C ILE A 882 15.84 37.95 57.18
N THR A 883 16.94 38.69 57.36
CA THR A 883 17.86 38.55 58.48
C THR A 883 17.94 39.84 59.30
N GLY A 884 18.41 39.74 60.54
CA GLY A 884 18.64 40.87 61.41
C GLY A 884 18.14 40.67 62.83
N PRO A 885 18.25 41.72 63.67
CA PRO A 885 17.80 41.68 65.04
C PRO A 885 16.34 41.24 65.16
N GLN A 886 16.05 40.48 66.21
CA GLN A 886 14.69 40.08 66.55
C GLN A 886 13.98 41.22 67.26
N CYS A 887 12.75 41.53 66.84
CA CYS A 887 11.93 42.52 67.52
C CYS A 887 11.51 42.02 68.90
N PRO A 888 11.80 42.75 69.99
CA PRO A 888 11.44 42.32 71.34
C PRO A 888 9.92 42.27 71.54
N GLN A 889 9.15 43.08 70.82
CA GLN A 889 7.69 43.16 70.97
C GLN A 889 6.92 42.04 70.25
N CYS A 890 7.33 41.65 69.04
CA CYS A 890 6.57 40.67 68.23
C CYS A 890 7.37 39.43 67.81
N GLY A 891 8.61 39.30 68.27
CA GLY A 891 9.48 38.15 68.00
C GLY A 891 9.92 37.99 66.53
N LYS A 892 9.50 38.86 65.59
CA LYS A 892 9.90 38.77 64.19
C LYS A 892 11.32 39.30 63.98
N ARG A 893 12.13 38.57 63.20
CA ARG A 893 13.49 38.98 62.80
C ARG A 893 13.49 39.99 61.66
N GLY A 894 14.54 40.82 61.65
CA GLY A 894 14.81 41.79 60.59
C GLY A 894 14.29 43.19 60.90
N MET A 895 14.57 43.71 62.10
CA MET A 895 14.38 45.15 62.37
C MET A 895 15.31 45.98 61.48
N MET A 896 14.70 46.82 60.63
CA MET A 896 15.40 47.54 59.56
C MET A 896 15.93 48.88 60.04
N LEU A 897 17.14 49.24 59.63
CA LEU A 897 17.71 50.55 59.90
C LEU A 897 17.00 51.61 59.04
N THR A 898 16.48 52.65 59.70
CA THR A 898 15.88 53.82 59.06
C THR A 898 16.52 55.09 59.63
N VAL A 899 16.23 56.23 59.03
CA VAL A 899 16.60 57.54 59.59
C VAL A 899 15.30 58.24 59.98
N ASN A 900 15.19 58.62 61.26
CA ASN A 900 14.03 59.33 61.79
C ASN A 900 14.03 60.82 61.42
N GLU A 901 13.00 61.56 61.82
CA GLU A 901 12.84 63.01 61.55
C GLU A 901 13.97 63.87 62.14
N LYS A 902 14.66 63.37 63.17
CA LYS A 902 15.83 64.02 63.81
C LYS A 902 17.15 63.64 63.15
N ASN A 903 17.13 63.02 61.97
CA ASN A 903 18.30 62.52 61.25
C ASN A 903 19.13 61.45 62.00
N GLN A 904 18.54 60.77 62.98
CA GLN A 904 19.20 59.68 63.73
C GLN A 904 18.87 58.32 63.13
N GLN A 905 19.86 57.42 63.12
CA GLN A 905 19.67 56.04 62.67
C GLN A 905 19.00 55.22 63.78
N VAL A 906 17.81 54.68 63.50
CA VAL A 906 17.02 53.86 64.43
C VAL A 906 16.58 52.57 63.76
N ARG A 907 16.36 51.50 64.53
CA ARG A 907 15.89 50.23 63.95
C ARG A 907 14.39 50.09 64.17
N VAL A 908 13.65 49.89 63.09
CA VAL A 908 12.18 49.79 63.14
C VAL A 908 11.73 48.40 62.72
N CYS A 909 10.85 47.80 63.52
CA CYS A 909 10.23 46.53 63.19
C CYS A 909 9.18 46.71 62.10
N ARG A 910 9.41 46.09 60.94
CA ARG A 910 8.50 46.13 59.79
C ARG A 910 7.10 45.55 60.04
N SER A 911 6.91 44.78 61.11
CA SER A 911 5.64 44.10 61.38
C SER A 911 4.76 44.78 62.41
N CYS A 912 5.33 45.48 63.39
CA CYS A 912 4.57 46.14 64.47
C CYS A 912 4.95 47.61 64.66
N GLY A 913 5.89 48.14 63.87
CA GLY A 913 6.35 49.53 63.97
C GLY A 913 7.26 49.84 65.16
N HIS A 914 7.54 48.87 66.04
CA HIS A 914 8.40 49.05 67.20
C HIS A 914 9.78 49.60 66.83
N THR A 915 10.18 50.72 67.43
CA THR A 915 11.48 51.36 67.21
C THR A 915 12.41 51.01 68.38
N ASN A 916 13.59 50.51 68.06
CA ASN A 916 14.67 50.22 69.00
C ASN A 916 15.83 51.19 68.83
#